data_AF-A0A9X0D0F6-F1
#
_entry.id   AF-A0A9X0D0F6-F1
#
_cell.length_a   1.000
_cell.length_b   1.000
_cell.length_c   1.000
_cell.angle_alpha   90.00
_cell.angle_beta   90.00
_cell.angle_gamma   90.00
#
_symmetry.space_group_name_H-M   'P 1'
#
loop_
_entity.id
_entity.type
_entity.pdbx_description
1 polymer ?
#
loop_
_entity_poly.entity_id
_entity_poly.type
_entity_poly.pdbx_seq_one_letter_code
_entity_poly.pdbx_strand_id
1 'polypeptide(L)'
;MEPTWFDTKDMGLGDKDLGELLGMFGGMVAVFNPMYPLQFERFGDGNLDDDPEFKSHITKLVETQNHEVATELGVDFEAKTYDEALGFYNKAVEVAPNVSHKFDKELSEKKCWGLNHLRSYFRAVHGQANTLRKMGRYEESLKKYLELEKLDSKFYSWSSFANWRYHVLEVYMKMGDDKGALKFALKKSNIEAFRVSSSCGAWFWTKALLDYRYKKQTGFAEDYFDASNSDDPESKNLFNNFEGTILRAFQASPETLRFLTGERKLPNCRVPYHMGNWASLSNVGIYCLSNAELWRNTPGALEWAARNVRTLMCSLILNQDLECCKTLNIKCSTSQFEELLSQGIFLDAKVSNNGRHSGKTLVHVATCNEKPQLLRMLLNAGAEVKTSRIGRGIPPPLHMSCYYNFSPKIIKILCNAGADPTDKCGMHYSPLQMAAEQGAITAFKTAFECLPAHRKKDQGVLDSILLAVFQSSCYECVTGLGNLCQRCLGGDSAHPPDATWTGVLDILMELNYKPAKKYLESMNEFPGKKKLFAYYTSKLRGEEPQVIAEGPSLGRKPLSLMQSSNMSTFLSAMGQFGEPFHSGMALQALQKQIESCKAVIPKSATCENCKGREKKMMVCGQCRQAYYCSRECQKKNWKEHKKSCSP
;
A
#
# COMPACT_ATOMS: atom_id res chain seq x y z
N MET A 1 -13.25 -34.22 -17.24
CA MET A 1 -14.46 -34.08 -18.07
C MET A 1 -13.99 -33.83 -19.47
N GLU A 2 -14.18 -34.81 -20.35
CA GLU A 2 -13.87 -34.69 -21.77
C GLU A 2 -14.54 -33.43 -22.33
N PRO A 3 -13.89 -32.68 -23.23
CA PRO A 3 -14.49 -31.50 -23.79
C PRO A 3 -15.48 -31.96 -24.86
N THR A 4 -16.77 -31.96 -24.51
CA THR A 4 -17.87 -32.27 -25.42
C THR A 4 -18.03 -31.12 -26.42
N TRP A 5 -17.20 -31.13 -27.45
CA TRP A 5 -17.36 -30.29 -28.63
C TRP A 5 -18.43 -30.91 -29.53
N PHE A 6 -19.59 -30.27 -29.61
CA PHE A 6 -20.69 -30.53 -30.55
C PHE A 6 -21.09 -32.00 -30.74
N ASP A 7 -22.10 -32.46 -29.99
CA ASP A 7 -22.81 -33.67 -30.36
C ASP A 7 -23.75 -33.36 -31.54
N THR A 8 -23.27 -33.58 -32.76
CA THR A 8 -23.98 -33.31 -34.03
C THR A 8 -25.25 -34.15 -34.18
N LYS A 9 -25.44 -35.17 -33.34
CA LYS A 9 -26.63 -36.04 -33.34
C LYS A 9 -27.89 -35.37 -32.79
N ASP A 10 -27.77 -34.32 -31.97
CA ASP A 10 -28.93 -33.65 -31.37
C ASP A 10 -29.64 -32.65 -32.33
N MET A 11 -29.06 -32.36 -33.51
CA MET A 11 -29.55 -31.28 -34.39
C MET A 11 -30.40 -31.75 -35.58
N GLY A 12 -30.49 -33.06 -35.88
CA GLY A 12 -31.46 -33.60 -36.85
C GLY A 12 -31.34 -33.10 -38.30
N LEU A 13 -30.15 -32.69 -38.75
CA LEU A 13 -29.91 -32.13 -40.10
C LEU A 13 -29.27 -33.17 -41.05
N GLY A 14 -29.60 -33.09 -42.35
CA GLY A 14 -29.05 -33.98 -43.39
C GLY A 14 -27.69 -33.52 -43.94
N ASP A 15 -26.94 -34.44 -44.57
CA ASP A 15 -25.53 -34.25 -44.98
C ASP A 15 -25.24 -33.04 -45.87
N LYS A 16 -26.20 -32.59 -46.69
CA LYS A 16 -26.05 -31.41 -47.54
C LYS A 16 -26.14 -30.09 -46.75
N ASP A 17 -27.08 -30.03 -45.81
CA ASP A 17 -27.20 -28.92 -44.87
C ASP A 17 -26.02 -28.89 -43.91
N LEU A 18 -25.46 -30.06 -43.57
CA LEU A 18 -24.25 -30.19 -42.76
C LEU A 18 -23.02 -29.59 -43.46
N GLY A 19 -22.91 -29.67 -44.79
CA GLY A 19 -21.81 -29.07 -45.56
C GLY A 19 -21.88 -27.55 -45.65
N GLU A 20 -23.08 -26.98 -45.83
CA GLU A 20 -23.30 -25.54 -45.71
C GLU A 20 -23.17 -25.06 -44.26
N LEU A 21 -23.69 -25.83 -43.29
CA LEU A 21 -23.46 -25.59 -41.87
C LEU A 21 -21.98 -25.65 -41.57
N LEU A 22 -21.20 -26.63 -42.03
CA LEU A 22 -19.76 -26.74 -41.79
C LEU A 22 -18.96 -25.65 -42.53
N GLY A 23 -19.46 -25.11 -43.64
CA GLY A 23 -18.92 -23.88 -44.24
C GLY A 23 -19.23 -22.63 -43.40
N MET A 24 -20.46 -22.53 -42.88
CA MET A 24 -20.90 -21.47 -41.95
C MET A 24 -20.24 -21.62 -40.56
N PHE A 25 -19.97 -22.85 -40.14
CA PHE A 25 -19.33 -23.26 -38.90
C PHE A 25 -17.83 -23.23 -39.04
N GLY A 26 -17.24 -23.41 -40.22
CA GLY A 26 -15.86 -23.02 -40.52
C GLY A 26 -15.70 -21.51 -40.31
N GLY A 27 -16.68 -20.74 -40.78
CA GLY A 27 -16.87 -19.33 -40.41
C GLY A 27 -17.12 -19.08 -38.92
N MET A 28 -17.63 -20.05 -38.15
CA MET A 28 -17.74 -19.99 -36.67
C MET A 28 -16.56 -20.64 -35.91
N VAL A 29 -15.71 -21.41 -36.56
CA VAL A 29 -14.46 -21.95 -36.00
C VAL A 29 -13.45 -20.81 -35.93
N ALA A 30 -13.48 -19.91 -36.93
CA ALA A 30 -12.92 -18.56 -36.86
C ALA A 30 -13.43 -17.73 -35.67
N VAL A 31 -14.55 -18.14 -35.06
CA VAL A 31 -15.27 -17.43 -33.99
C VAL A 31 -14.97 -18.03 -32.60
N PHE A 32 -14.10 -19.05 -32.51
CA PHE A 32 -13.60 -19.50 -31.20
C PHE A 32 -12.49 -18.60 -30.63
N ASN A 33 -11.92 -17.69 -31.41
CA ASN A 33 -10.87 -16.80 -30.96
C ASN A 33 -11.07 -15.36 -31.48
N PRO A 34 -11.40 -14.36 -30.62
CA PRO A 34 -11.74 -13.00 -31.06
C PRO A 34 -10.54 -12.18 -31.60
N MET A 35 -9.36 -12.78 -31.67
CA MET A 35 -8.23 -12.27 -32.45
C MET A 35 -7.59 -13.45 -33.18
N TYR A 36 -7.98 -13.71 -34.42
CA TYR A 36 -7.02 -14.42 -35.28
C TYR A 36 -5.79 -13.53 -35.42
N PRO A 37 -4.56 -14.07 -35.26
CA PRO A 37 -3.36 -13.32 -35.57
C PRO A 37 -3.42 -13.01 -37.05
N LEU A 38 -3.56 -11.73 -37.36
CA LEU A 38 -3.35 -11.24 -38.70
C LEU A 38 -1.96 -11.71 -39.11
N GLN A 39 -1.88 -12.55 -40.13
CA GLN A 39 -0.63 -13.25 -40.50
C GLN A 39 0.51 -12.24 -40.77
N PHE A 40 0.14 -11.05 -41.21
CA PHE A 40 1.05 -9.95 -41.53
C PHE A 40 1.53 -9.15 -40.32
N GLU A 41 0.86 -9.25 -39.16
CA GLU A 41 1.22 -8.44 -37.99
C GLU A 41 2.49 -8.98 -37.33
N ARG A 42 3.58 -8.22 -37.47
CA ARG A 42 4.75 -8.33 -36.60
C ARG A 42 4.86 -7.06 -35.78
N PHE A 43 5.31 -7.20 -34.54
CA PHE A 43 5.23 -6.12 -33.56
C PHE A 43 6.62 -5.70 -33.12
N GLY A 44 6.89 -4.40 -33.11
CA GLY A 44 8.18 -3.88 -32.67
C GLY A 44 9.21 -3.72 -33.79
N ASP A 45 10.32 -3.09 -33.43
CA ASP A 45 11.42 -2.68 -34.31
C ASP A 45 12.77 -3.27 -33.85
N GLY A 46 12.79 -3.98 -32.73
CA GLY A 46 13.97 -4.66 -32.19
C GLY A 46 14.24 -6.01 -32.83
N ASN A 47 15.46 -6.52 -32.68
CA ASN A 47 15.79 -7.89 -33.06
C ASN A 47 15.39 -8.86 -31.94
N LEU A 48 14.73 -9.97 -32.29
CA LEU A 48 14.32 -10.99 -31.33
C LEU A 48 15.53 -11.68 -30.67
N ASP A 49 16.66 -11.78 -31.38
CA ASP A 49 17.88 -12.40 -30.84
C ASP A 49 18.58 -11.54 -29.78
N ASP A 50 18.30 -10.23 -29.74
CA ASP A 50 18.86 -9.32 -28.74
C ASP A 50 18.14 -9.46 -27.37
N ASP A 51 17.04 -10.21 -27.31
CA ASP A 51 16.26 -10.47 -26.11
C ASP A 51 16.01 -11.97 -25.88
N PRO A 52 17.01 -12.71 -25.36
CA PRO A 52 16.90 -14.15 -25.14
C PRO A 52 15.77 -14.56 -24.20
N GLU A 53 15.40 -13.70 -23.24
CA GLU A 53 14.30 -13.94 -22.31
C GLU A 53 12.96 -13.91 -23.05
N PHE A 54 12.72 -12.88 -23.85
CA PHE A 54 11.51 -12.76 -24.67
C PHE A 54 11.46 -13.88 -25.71
N LYS A 55 12.59 -14.17 -26.38
CA LYS A 55 12.69 -15.29 -27.35
C LYS A 55 12.31 -16.62 -26.71
N SER A 56 12.91 -16.96 -25.56
CA SER A 56 12.60 -18.16 -24.79
C SER A 56 11.12 -18.22 -24.37
N HIS A 57 10.54 -17.10 -23.94
CA HIS A 57 9.12 -17.00 -23.60
C HIS A 57 8.23 -17.34 -24.80
N ILE A 58 8.52 -16.77 -25.97
CA ILE A 58 7.77 -17.02 -27.21
C ILE A 58 7.94 -18.47 -27.67
N THR A 59 9.16 -19.01 -27.67
CA THR A 59 9.41 -20.41 -28.06
C THR A 59 8.61 -21.39 -27.19
N LYS A 60 8.61 -21.20 -25.87
CA LYS A 60 7.82 -22.03 -24.95
C LYS A 60 6.32 -21.93 -25.20
N LEU A 61 5.81 -20.73 -25.48
CA LEU A 61 4.41 -20.56 -25.85
C LEU A 61 4.09 -21.30 -27.14
N VAL A 62 4.92 -21.22 -28.17
CA VAL A 62 4.70 -21.94 -29.44
C VAL A 62 4.72 -23.46 -29.22
N GLU A 63 5.68 -23.99 -28.46
CA GLU A 63 5.79 -25.43 -28.17
C GLU A 63 4.60 -25.96 -27.36
N THR A 64 4.06 -25.16 -26.44
CA THR A 64 2.87 -25.53 -25.64
C THR A 64 1.55 -25.33 -26.39
N GLN A 65 1.57 -24.62 -27.52
CA GLN A 65 0.41 -24.24 -28.33
C GLN A 65 0.18 -25.11 -29.57
N ASN A 66 0.76 -26.32 -29.65
CA ASN A 66 0.28 -27.34 -30.59
C ASN A 66 -1.16 -27.75 -30.21
N HIS A 67 -2.11 -26.85 -30.40
CA HIS A 67 -3.54 -27.06 -30.25
C HIS A 67 -4.00 -27.83 -31.48
N GLU A 68 -4.36 -29.08 -31.24
CA GLU A 68 -4.87 -30.07 -32.19
C GLU A 68 -6.11 -29.59 -32.98
N VAL A 69 -6.80 -28.54 -32.53
CA VAL A 69 -8.10 -28.09 -33.09
C VAL A 69 -7.99 -27.44 -34.48
N ALA A 70 -6.91 -26.70 -34.78
CA ALA A 70 -6.74 -26.11 -36.12
C ALA A 70 -6.29 -27.16 -37.14
N THR A 71 -5.49 -28.13 -36.70
CA THR A 71 -4.96 -29.22 -37.51
C THR A 71 -6.02 -30.29 -37.81
N GLU A 72 -6.97 -30.53 -36.90
CA GLU A 72 -8.06 -31.51 -37.08
C GLU A 72 -9.13 -31.09 -38.10
N LEU A 73 -9.30 -29.78 -38.35
CA LEU A 73 -10.35 -29.27 -39.26
C LEU A 73 -9.84 -28.85 -40.64
N GLY A 74 -8.53 -28.74 -40.85
CA GLY A 74 -7.95 -28.46 -42.17
C GLY A 74 -8.35 -27.12 -42.80
N VAL A 75 -8.78 -26.12 -42.02
CA VAL A 75 -9.22 -24.83 -42.54
C VAL A 75 -8.33 -23.68 -42.05
N ASP A 76 -7.53 -23.13 -42.96
CA ASP A 76 -6.73 -21.91 -42.78
C ASP A 76 -7.59 -20.65 -43.05
N PHE A 77 -8.31 -20.17 -42.03
CA PHE A 77 -8.94 -18.85 -42.08
C PHE A 77 -7.99 -17.76 -41.57
N GLU A 78 -6.93 -17.47 -42.33
CA GLU A 78 -5.99 -16.38 -42.01
C GLU A 78 -6.25 -15.16 -42.91
N ALA A 79 -6.65 -14.03 -42.31
CA ALA A 79 -6.78 -12.77 -43.03
C ALA A 79 -5.41 -12.14 -43.31
N LYS A 80 -5.21 -11.68 -44.55
CA LYS A 80 -4.00 -11.00 -45.05
C LYS A 80 -4.09 -9.47 -44.93
N THR A 81 -5.29 -8.93 -44.70
CA THR A 81 -5.52 -7.49 -44.50
C THR A 81 -6.55 -7.25 -43.39
N TYR A 82 -6.59 -6.02 -42.86
CA TYR A 82 -7.64 -5.61 -41.93
C TYR A 82 -9.04 -5.61 -42.57
N ASP A 83 -9.15 -5.23 -43.83
CA ASP A 83 -10.44 -5.21 -44.55
C ASP A 83 -11.01 -6.62 -44.73
N GLU A 84 -10.15 -7.59 -45.06
CA GLU A 84 -10.52 -9.00 -45.15
C GLU A 84 -10.98 -9.54 -43.78
N ALA A 85 -10.22 -9.25 -42.72
CA ALA A 85 -10.60 -9.63 -41.36
C ALA A 85 -11.95 -9.02 -40.93
N LEU A 86 -12.16 -7.74 -41.23
CA LEU A 86 -13.43 -7.06 -40.94
C LEU A 86 -14.58 -7.67 -41.75
N GLY A 87 -14.32 -8.05 -43.01
CA GLY A 87 -15.27 -8.75 -43.87
C GLY A 87 -15.74 -10.07 -43.27
N PHE A 88 -14.81 -10.88 -42.75
CA PHE A 88 -15.16 -12.13 -42.05
C PHE A 88 -16.03 -11.88 -40.82
N TYR A 89 -15.66 -10.91 -39.97
CA TYR A 89 -16.46 -10.59 -38.78
C TYR A 89 -17.83 -10.02 -39.12
N ASN A 90 -17.95 -9.20 -40.16
CA ASN A 90 -19.23 -8.69 -40.65
C ASN A 90 -20.14 -9.84 -41.08
N LYS A 91 -19.60 -10.81 -41.83
CA LYS A 91 -20.38 -11.97 -42.27
C LYS A 91 -20.82 -12.84 -41.10
N ALA A 92 -19.94 -13.05 -40.11
CA ALA A 92 -20.28 -13.80 -38.91
C ALA A 92 -21.43 -13.14 -38.10
N VAL A 93 -21.41 -11.80 -37.96
CA VAL A 93 -22.47 -11.04 -37.29
C VAL A 93 -23.78 -11.09 -38.08
N GLU A 94 -23.73 -11.01 -39.42
CA GLU A 94 -24.90 -11.12 -40.31
C GLU A 94 -25.58 -12.50 -40.21
N VAL A 95 -24.80 -13.57 -40.12
CA VAL A 95 -25.30 -14.95 -40.12
C VAL A 95 -25.79 -15.42 -38.74
N ALA A 96 -25.25 -14.86 -37.65
CA ALA A 96 -25.53 -15.33 -36.29
C ALA A 96 -27.03 -15.45 -35.91
N PRO A 97 -27.93 -14.53 -36.30
CA PRO A 97 -29.35 -14.66 -36.01
C PRO A 97 -30.01 -15.91 -36.62
N ASN A 98 -29.47 -16.42 -37.72
CA ASN A 98 -30.02 -17.58 -38.44
C ASN A 98 -29.68 -18.92 -37.76
N VAL A 99 -28.79 -18.91 -36.76
CA VAL A 99 -28.30 -20.11 -36.07
C VAL A 99 -29.33 -20.65 -35.08
N SER A 100 -30.26 -19.82 -34.62
CA SER A 100 -31.31 -20.20 -33.67
C SER A 100 -32.58 -19.41 -33.93
N HIS A 101 -33.73 -20.07 -34.07
CA HIS A 101 -35.04 -19.41 -34.14
C HIS A 101 -35.40 -18.61 -32.87
N LYS A 102 -34.67 -18.82 -31.77
CA LYS A 102 -34.85 -18.09 -30.50
C LYS A 102 -33.77 -17.04 -30.27
N PHE A 103 -32.91 -16.77 -31.26
CA PHE A 103 -31.72 -15.93 -31.10
C PHE A 103 -32.03 -14.59 -30.44
N ASP A 104 -32.99 -13.82 -30.96
CA ASP A 104 -33.34 -12.50 -30.41
C ASP A 104 -33.85 -12.57 -28.97
N LYS A 105 -34.64 -13.60 -28.66
CA LYS A 105 -35.15 -13.85 -27.31
C LYS A 105 -33.99 -14.17 -26.37
N GLU A 106 -33.11 -15.09 -26.76
CA GLU A 106 -31.94 -15.52 -25.97
C GLU A 106 -30.94 -14.36 -25.78
N LEU A 107 -30.73 -13.54 -26.82
CA LEU A 107 -29.90 -12.33 -26.77
C LEU A 107 -30.48 -11.30 -25.80
N SER A 108 -31.81 -11.13 -25.77
CA SER A 108 -32.49 -10.22 -24.86
C SER A 108 -32.33 -10.58 -23.38
N GLU A 109 -32.03 -11.85 -23.07
CA GLU A 109 -31.73 -12.30 -21.71
C GLU A 109 -30.35 -11.84 -21.21
N LYS A 110 -29.51 -11.30 -22.11
CA LYS A 110 -28.18 -10.74 -21.81
C LYS A 110 -27.25 -11.72 -21.09
N LYS A 111 -27.35 -13.00 -21.45
CA LYS A 111 -26.52 -14.11 -20.95
C LYS A 111 -25.74 -14.73 -22.10
N CYS A 112 -25.08 -13.89 -22.90
CA CYS A 112 -24.41 -14.34 -24.13
C CYS A 112 -23.38 -15.46 -23.86
N TRP A 113 -22.84 -15.55 -22.64
CA TRP A 113 -21.92 -16.63 -22.27
C TRP A 113 -22.55 -17.98 -21.93
N GLY A 114 -23.84 -18.02 -21.62
CA GLY A 114 -24.52 -19.27 -21.31
C GLY A 114 -24.70 -20.19 -22.53
N LEU A 115 -24.65 -19.65 -23.76
CA LEU A 115 -25.05 -20.34 -24.99
C LEU A 115 -23.95 -20.27 -26.06
N ASN A 116 -23.59 -21.41 -26.67
CA ASN A 116 -22.51 -21.51 -27.66
C ASN A 116 -22.63 -20.50 -28.82
N HIS A 117 -23.80 -20.39 -29.44
CA HIS A 117 -24.03 -19.50 -30.58
C HIS A 117 -23.96 -18.00 -30.20
N LEU A 118 -24.44 -17.62 -29.01
CA LEU A 118 -24.34 -16.25 -28.53
C LEU A 118 -22.90 -15.86 -28.16
N ARG A 119 -22.11 -16.81 -27.67
CA ARG A 119 -20.66 -16.62 -27.45
C ARG A 119 -19.95 -16.35 -28.75
N SER A 120 -20.34 -17.08 -29.78
CA SER A 120 -19.79 -16.88 -31.11
C SER A 120 -20.14 -15.49 -31.65
N TYR A 121 -21.42 -15.11 -31.58
CA TYR A 121 -21.85 -13.75 -31.93
C TYR A 121 -21.06 -12.66 -31.18
N PHE A 122 -20.93 -12.80 -29.86
CA PHE A 122 -20.17 -11.86 -29.03
C PHE A 122 -18.72 -11.72 -29.48
N ARG A 123 -18.05 -12.84 -29.80
CA ARG A 123 -16.66 -12.84 -30.29
C ARG A 123 -16.53 -12.20 -31.67
N ALA A 124 -17.52 -12.38 -32.55
CA ALA A 124 -17.55 -11.71 -33.84
C ALA A 124 -17.69 -10.19 -33.69
N VAL A 125 -18.60 -9.70 -32.83
CA VAL A 125 -18.74 -8.26 -32.53
C VAL A 125 -17.46 -7.70 -31.90
N HIS A 126 -16.80 -8.46 -31.03
CA HIS A 126 -15.49 -8.08 -30.47
C HIS A 126 -14.40 -8.02 -31.55
N GLY A 127 -14.38 -8.97 -32.49
CA GLY A 127 -13.50 -8.96 -33.65
C GLY A 127 -13.70 -7.72 -34.54
N GLN A 128 -14.96 -7.33 -34.80
CA GLN A 128 -15.27 -6.07 -35.49
C GLN A 128 -14.67 -4.88 -34.73
N ALA A 129 -14.90 -4.79 -33.41
CA ALA A 129 -14.41 -3.68 -32.59
C ALA A 129 -12.89 -3.57 -32.62
N ASN A 130 -12.17 -4.69 -32.46
CA ASN A 130 -10.71 -4.75 -32.50
C ASN A 130 -10.15 -4.39 -33.88
N THR A 131 -10.75 -4.90 -34.95
CA THR A 131 -10.28 -4.63 -36.32
C THR A 131 -10.46 -3.15 -36.66
N LEU A 132 -11.64 -2.58 -36.36
CA LEU A 132 -11.90 -1.15 -36.52
C LEU A 132 -10.94 -0.28 -35.69
N ARG A 133 -10.62 -0.69 -34.45
CA ARG A 133 -9.63 -0.01 -33.60
C ARG A 133 -8.26 0.02 -34.27
N LYS A 134 -7.79 -1.13 -34.77
CA LYS A 134 -6.50 -1.26 -35.44
C LYS A 134 -6.43 -0.48 -36.76
N MET A 135 -7.55 -0.33 -37.46
CA MET A 135 -7.70 0.53 -38.64
C MET A 135 -7.76 2.04 -38.31
N GLY A 136 -7.75 2.44 -37.03
CA GLY A 136 -7.90 3.84 -36.63
C GLY A 136 -9.35 4.37 -36.70
N ARG A 137 -10.34 3.52 -36.97
CA ARG A 137 -11.77 3.86 -37.05
C ARG A 137 -12.39 3.87 -35.65
N TYR A 138 -11.90 4.77 -34.80
CA TYR A 138 -12.17 4.75 -33.35
C TYR A 138 -13.64 4.94 -32.98
N GLU A 139 -14.38 5.81 -33.68
CA GLU A 139 -15.80 6.02 -33.41
C GLU A 139 -16.66 4.76 -33.64
N GLU A 140 -16.38 4.05 -34.73
CA GLU A 140 -17.07 2.82 -35.09
C GLU A 140 -16.68 1.67 -34.15
N SER A 141 -15.40 1.59 -33.82
CA SER A 141 -14.88 0.67 -32.83
C SER A 141 -15.54 0.87 -31.45
N LEU A 142 -15.65 2.12 -30.99
CA LEU A 142 -16.27 2.44 -29.72
C LEU A 142 -17.74 2.02 -29.68
N LYS A 143 -18.50 2.29 -30.75
CA LYS A 143 -19.90 1.84 -30.87
C LYS A 143 -20.01 0.33 -30.70
N LYS A 144 -19.08 -0.44 -31.29
CA LYS A 144 -19.03 -1.90 -31.18
C LYS A 144 -18.64 -2.38 -29.79
N TYR A 145 -17.67 -1.77 -29.12
CA TYR A 145 -17.37 -2.11 -27.72
C TYR A 145 -18.54 -1.82 -26.77
N LEU A 146 -19.23 -0.69 -26.95
CA LEU A 146 -20.41 -0.36 -26.15
C LEU A 146 -21.60 -1.27 -26.45
N GLU A 147 -21.65 -1.88 -27.64
CA GLU A 147 -22.58 -2.96 -27.98
C GLU A 147 -22.32 -4.20 -27.11
N LEU A 148 -21.06 -4.64 -26.99
CA LEU A 148 -20.67 -5.77 -26.13
C LEU A 148 -21.12 -5.60 -24.68
N GLU A 149 -21.09 -4.37 -24.16
CA GLU A 149 -21.58 -4.07 -22.80
C GLU A 149 -23.09 -4.38 -22.64
N LYS A 150 -23.88 -4.13 -23.69
CA LYS A 150 -25.32 -4.41 -23.68
C LYS A 150 -25.62 -5.90 -23.78
N LEU A 151 -24.78 -6.63 -24.53
CA LEU A 151 -24.88 -8.07 -24.74
C LEU A 151 -24.58 -8.87 -23.47
N ASP A 152 -23.72 -8.35 -22.59
CA ASP A 152 -23.33 -9.01 -21.35
C ASP A 152 -23.34 -8.03 -20.16
N SER A 153 -24.56 -7.72 -19.70
CA SER A 153 -24.80 -6.78 -18.60
C SER A 153 -24.47 -7.34 -17.21
N LYS A 154 -24.40 -8.67 -17.06
CA LYS A 154 -24.06 -9.36 -15.81
C LYS A 154 -22.64 -9.90 -15.92
N PHE A 155 -21.68 -8.98 -15.89
CA PHE A 155 -20.27 -9.34 -15.86
C PHE A 155 -19.99 -10.33 -14.71
N TYR A 156 -19.47 -11.51 -15.03
CA TYR A 156 -19.06 -12.52 -14.05
C TYR A 156 -17.55 -12.42 -13.79
N SER A 157 -17.16 -12.10 -12.56
CA SER A 157 -15.76 -11.87 -12.16
C SER A 157 -14.85 -13.09 -12.24
N TRP A 158 -15.40 -14.31 -12.28
CA TRP A 158 -14.66 -15.58 -12.37
C TRP A 158 -14.56 -16.16 -13.79
N SER A 159 -15.06 -15.45 -14.79
CA SER A 159 -15.13 -15.98 -16.14
C SER A 159 -13.90 -15.62 -16.98
N SER A 160 -13.32 -16.62 -17.65
CA SER A 160 -12.00 -16.61 -18.29
C SER A 160 -11.90 -15.80 -19.60
N PHE A 161 -12.61 -14.68 -19.74
CA PHE A 161 -12.90 -14.07 -21.04
C PHE A 161 -11.88 -13.07 -21.61
N ALA A 162 -11.91 -12.98 -22.94
CA ALA A 162 -11.30 -11.94 -23.75
C ALA A 162 -11.76 -10.56 -23.26
N ASN A 163 -10.89 -9.91 -22.50
CA ASN A 163 -11.24 -8.76 -21.70
C ASN A 163 -11.27 -7.47 -22.54
N TRP A 164 -12.21 -7.36 -23.48
CA TRP A 164 -12.34 -6.21 -24.40
C TRP A 164 -12.38 -4.83 -23.72
N ARG A 165 -12.75 -4.79 -22.43
CA ARG A 165 -12.94 -3.56 -21.65
C ARG A 165 -11.68 -2.71 -21.56
N TYR A 166 -10.48 -3.30 -21.53
CA TYR A 166 -9.24 -2.50 -21.43
C TYR A 166 -8.90 -1.75 -22.71
N HIS A 167 -9.40 -2.18 -23.87
CA HIS A 167 -9.27 -1.44 -25.14
C HIS A 167 -10.16 -0.19 -25.18
N VAL A 168 -11.26 -0.17 -24.43
CA VAL A 168 -12.23 0.94 -24.47
C VAL A 168 -11.61 2.24 -24.00
N LEU A 169 -10.79 2.19 -22.96
CA LEU A 169 -10.09 3.37 -22.43
C LEU A 169 -9.13 3.97 -23.46
N GLU A 170 -8.38 3.11 -24.16
CA GLU A 170 -7.49 3.52 -25.26
C GLU A 170 -8.28 4.23 -26.37
N VAL A 171 -9.40 3.64 -26.83
CA VAL A 171 -10.23 4.20 -27.90
C VAL A 171 -10.75 5.59 -27.53
N TYR A 172 -11.31 5.75 -26.33
CA TYR A 172 -11.74 7.06 -25.83
C TYR A 172 -10.60 8.09 -25.82
N MET A 173 -9.43 7.72 -25.29
CA MET A 173 -8.28 8.63 -25.20
C MET A 173 -7.71 8.99 -26.58
N LYS A 174 -7.69 8.05 -27.53
CA LYS A 174 -7.29 8.31 -28.93
C LYS A 174 -8.28 9.23 -29.66
N MET A 175 -9.55 9.22 -29.27
CA MET A 175 -10.56 10.19 -29.71
C MET A 175 -10.49 11.53 -28.97
N GLY A 176 -9.64 11.66 -27.95
CA GLY A 176 -9.55 12.86 -27.10
C GLY A 176 -10.64 12.97 -26.03
N ASP A 177 -11.43 11.93 -25.79
CA ASP A 177 -12.51 11.91 -24.79
C ASP A 177 -12.06 11.25 -23.46
N ASP A 178 -11.18 11.93 -22.73
CA ASP A 178 -10.70 11.46 -21.43
C ASP A 178 -11.84 11.38 -20.38
N LYS A 179 -12.90 12.19 -20.52
CA LYS A 179 -14.09 12.17 -19.63
C LYS A 179 -14.90 10.90 -19.84
N GLY A 180 -15.14 10.51 -21.09
CA GLY A 180 -15.78 9.24 -21.44
C GLY A 180 -14.99 8.04 -20.95
N ALA A 181 -13.66 8.06 -21.15
CA ALA A 181 -12.76 7.04 -20.61
C ALA A 181 -12.90 6.93 -19.08
N LEU A 182 -12.89 8.05 -18.36
CA LEU A 182 -13.00 8.06 -16.89
C LEU A 182 -14.35 7.53 -16.42
N LYS A 183 -15.45 7.97 -17.04
CA LYS A 183 -16.80 7.47 -16.74
C LYS A 183 -16.90 5.98 -16.97
N PHE A 184 -16.25 5.45 -18.02
CA PHE A 184 -16.20 4.01 -18.28
C PHE A 184 -15.36 3.28 -17.22
N ALA A 185 -14.18 3.78 -16.88
CA ALA A 185 -13.28 3.17 -15.89
C ALA A 185 -13.90 3.06 -14.49
N LEU A 186 -14.71 4.05 -14.08
CA LEU A 186 -15.31 4.12 -12.74
C LEU A 186 -16.59 3.28 -12.57
N LYS A 187 -17.06 2.58 -13.61
CA LYS A 187 -18.17 1.64 -13.47
C LYS A 187 -17.78 0.53 -12.50
N LYS A 188 -18.65 0.23 -11.53
CA LYS A 188 -18.42 -0.83 -10.53
C LYS A 188 -18.05 -2.17 -11.17
N SER A 189 -18.75 -2.56 -12.23
CA SER A 189 -18.48 -3.79 -12.99
C SER A 189 -17.06 -3.84 -13.57
N ASN A 190 -16.51 -2.70 -13.98
CA ASN A 190 -15.16 -2.62 -14.53
C ASN A 190 -14.10 -2.61 -13.43
N ILE A 191 -14.37 -1.98 -12.28
CA ILE A 191 -13.47 -2.05 -11.11
C ILE A 191 -13.34 -3.50 -10.62
N GLU A 192 -14.45 -4.22 -10.53
CA GLU A 192 -14.47 -5.63 -10.10
C GLU A 192 -13.81 -6.56 -11.14
N ALA A 193 -13.93 -6.26 -12.43
CA ALA A 193 -13.39 -7.07 -13.53
C ALA A 193 -11.88 -7.24 -13.51
N PHE A 194 -11.13 -6.24 -13.06
CA PHE A 194 -9.67 -6.23 -13.17
C PHE A 194 -8.96 -6.45 -11.84
N ARG A 195 -9.70 -6.76 -10.76
CA ARG A 195 -9.12 -7.04 -9.43
C ARG A 195 -8.19 -8.27 -9.42
N VAL A 196 -8.50 -9.31 -10.22
CA VAL A 196 -7.75 -10.58 -10.26
C VAL A 196 -7.58 -11.17 -11.68
N SER A 197 -7.79 -10.37 -12.72
CA SER A 197 -7.76 -10.83 -14.12
C SER A 197 -6.34 -10.93 -14.68
N SER A 198 -6.07 -11.87 -15.60
CA SER A 198 -4.82 -11.94 -16.38
C SER A 198 -4.53 -10.68 -17.19
N SER A 199 -5.56 -9.88 -17.51
CA SER A 199 -5.45 -8.60 -18.21
C SER A 199 -5.34 -7.39 -17.27
N CYS A 200 -5.15 -7.59 -15.97
CA CYS A 200 -5.09 -6.49 -15.00
C CYS A 200 -3.95 -5.50 -15.29
N GLY A 201 -2.79 -5.99 -15.77
CA GLY A 201 -1.65 -5.15 -16.15
C GLY A 201 -2.04 -4.10 -17.20
N ALA A 202 -2.63 -4.53 -18.32
CA ALA A 202 -3.09 -3.63 -19.38
C ALA A 202 -4.10 -2.60 -18.82
N TRP A 203 -5.07 -3.04 -18.02
CA TRP A 203 -6.05 -2.14 -17.42
C TRP A 203 -5.42 -1.08 -16.51
N PHE A 204 -4.55 -1.49 -15.58
CA PHE A 204 -3.93 -0.55 -14.64
C PHE A 204 -3.00 0.42 -15.34
N TRP A 205 -2.23 -0.03 -16.34
CA TRP A 205 -1.38 0.85 -17.12
C TRP A 205 -2.21 1.85 -17.96
N THR A 206 -3.29 1.42 -18.62
CA THR A 206 -4.18 2.36 -19.34
C THR A 206 -4.85 3.34 -18.38
N LYS A 207 -5.31 2.87 -17.21
CA LYS A 207 -5.92 3.71 -16.17
C LYS A 207 -4.91 4.71 -15.60
N ALA A 208 -3.65 4.33 -15.44
CA ALA A 208 -2.58 5.22 -14.97
C ALA A 208 -2.32 6.36 -15.96
N LEU A 209 -2.31 6.08 -17.27
CA LEU A 209 -2.22 7.11 -18.29
C LEU A 209 -3.42 8.06 -18.25
N LEU A 210 -4.62 7.50 -18.14
CA LEU A 210 -5.85 8.28 -18.04
C LEU A 210 -5.85 9.18 -16.81
N ASP A 211 -5.40 8.69 -15.66
CA ASP A 211 -5.25 9.46 -14.42
C ASP A 211 -4.30 10.65 -14.62
N TYR A 212 -3.14 10.40 -15.25
CA TYR A 212 -2.19 11.45 -15.62
C TYR A 212 -2.81 12.50 -16.53
N ARG A 213 -3.44 12.08 -17.63
CA ARG A 213 -4.06 12.97 -18.63
C ARG A 213 -5.17 13.83 -18.03
N TYR A 214 -6.05 13.20 -17.26
CA TYR A 214 -7.22 13.86 -16.70
C TYR A 214 -6.84 14.90 -15.63
N LYS A 215 -5.84 14.60 -14.78
CA LYS A 215 -5.45 15.47 -13.67
C LYS A 215 -4.25 16.37 -13.94
N LYS A 216 -3.47 16.07 -14.98
CA LYS A 216 -2.16 16.70 -15.23
C LYS A 216 -1.22 16.58 -14.03
N GLN A 217 -1.25 15.42 -13.34
CA GLN A 217 -0.43 15.22 -12.14
C GLN A 217 1.05 15.19 -12.49
N THR A 218 1.86 15.87 -11.68
CA THR A 218 3.32 15.89 -11.83
C THR A 218 4.05 15.38 -10.60
N GLY A 219 3.34 15.07 -9.52
CA GLY A 219 3.89 14.62 -8.24
C GLY A 219 3.94 13.11 -8.05
N PHE A 220 4.43 12.69 -6.89
CA PHE A 220 4.38 11.28 -6.46
C PHE A 220 2.93 10.82 -6.35
N ALA A 221 2.66 9.59 -6.79
CA ALA A 221 1.34 9.02 -6.88
C ALA A 221 0.74 8.88 -5.48
N GLU A 222 -0.36 9.59 -5.27
CA GLU A 222 -1.23 9.43 -4.11
C GLU A 222 -2.49 8.66 -4.54
N ASP A 223 -3.08 7.89 -3.63
CA ASP A 223 -4.35 7.22 -3.89
C ASP A 223 -5.44 8.22 -4.24
N TYR A 224 -6.23 7.90 -5.26
CA TYR A 224 -7.37 8.73 -5.63
C TYR A 224 -8.62 7.96 -6.02
N PHE A 225 -8.45 6.81 -6.69
CA PHE A 225 -9.58 6.06 -7.24
C PHE A 225 -9.94 4.79 -6.48
N ASP A 226 -9.15 4.38 -5.49
CA ASP A 226 -9.41 3.19 -4.68
C ASP A 226 -9.03 3.46 -3.23
N ALA A 227 -9.86 4.24 -2.54
CA ALA A 227 -10.06 4.00 -1.11
C ALA A 227 -10.98 2.78 -0.97
N SER A 228 -10.51 1.61 -1.42
CA SER A 228 -11.20 0.37 -1.06
C SER A 228 -10.89 0.11 0.41
N ASN A 229 -11.82 0.47 1.29
CA ASN A 229 -11.91 -0.03 2.65
C ASN A 229 -12.13 -1.57 2.61
N SER A 230 -11.13 -2.34 2.19
CA SER A 230 -11.17 -3.80 2.33
C SER A 230 -10.25 -4.18 3.48
N ASP A 231 -10.83 -4.19 4.68
CA ASP A 231 -10.36 -5.00 5.81
C ASP A 231 -10.57 -6.49 5.50
N ASP A 232 -9.96 -7.00 4.42
CA ASP A 232 -9.95 -8.43 4.10
C ASP A 232 -8.59 -9.02 4.51
N PRO A 233 -8.52 -9.71 5.67
CA PRO A 233 -7.27 -10.28 6.19
C PRO A 233 -6.79 -11.49 5.37
N GLU A 234 -7.62 -12.07 4.50
CA GLU A 234 -7.29 -13.24 3.68
C GLU A 234 -6.80 -12.85 2.26
N SER A 235 -6.89 -11.57 1.91
CA SER A 235 -6.32 -11.00 0.68
C SER A 235 -4.77 -10.98 0.76
N LYS A 236 -4.12 -12.12 0.56
CA LYS A 236 -2.70 -12.22 0.19
C LYS A 236 -2.44 -11.72 -1.24
N ASN A 237 -3.19 -10.72 -1.71
CA ASN A 237 -3.03 -10.14 -3.03
C ASN A 237 -2.02 -9.00 -2.94
N LEU A 238 -0.84 -9.17 -3.56
CA LEU A 238 0.19 -8.13 -3.68
C LEU A 238 -0.36 -6.79 -4.22
N PHE A 239 -1.48 -6.82 -4.95
CA PHE A 239 -2.11 -5.69 -5.64
C PHE A 239 -2.90 -4.73 -4.74
N ASN A 240 -3.09 -5.07 -3.46
CA ASN A 240 -3.80 -4.21 -2.49
C ASN A 240 -2.87 -3.37 -1.60
N ASN A 241 -1.54 -3.50 -1.75
CA ASN A 241 -0.58 -2.92 -0.81
C ASN A 241 -0.03 -1.54 -1.18
N PHE A 242 -0.29 -1.04 -2.39
CA PHE A 242 0.28 0.22 -2.88
C PHE A 242 -0.77 1.24 -3.34
N GLU A 243 -0.51 2.47 -2.92
CA GLU A 243 -1.35 3.64 -3.17
C GLU A 243 -0.98 4.26 -4.53
N GLY A 244 -1.97 4.62 -5.35
CA GLY A 244 -1.77 5.28 -6.65
C GLY A 244 -1.79 4.35 -7.87
N THR A 245 -2.54 4.74 -8.90
CA THR A 245 -2.84 3.91 -10.08
C THR A 245 -1.58 3.41 -10.80
N ILE A 246 -0.55 4.27 -10.92
CA ILE A 246 0.72 3.92 -11.57
C ILE A 246 1.55 2.93 -10.76
N LEU A 247 1.52 3.00 -9.43
CA LEU A 247 2.25 2.05 -8.59
C LEU A 247 1.63 0.66 -8.71
N ARG A 248 0.30 0.57 -8.72
CA ARG A 248 -0.42 -0.69 -8.97
C ARG A 248 -0.19 -1.24 -10.37
N ALA A 249 -0.10 -0.36 -11.37
CA ALA A 249 0.23 -0.76 -12.74
C ALA A 249 1.61 -1.40 -12.81
N PHE A 250 2.61 -0.79 -12.16
CA PHE A 250 3.96 -1.35 -12.08
C PHE A 250 3.98 -2.71 -11.39
N GLN A 251 3.26 -2.88 -10.28
CA GLN A 251 3.17 -4.19 -9.63
C GLN A 251 2.51 -5.26 -10.50
N ALA A 252 1.43 -4.88 -11.20
CA ALA A 252 0.70 -5.78 -12.09
C ALA A 252 1.52 -6.20 -13.31
N SER A 253 2.45 -5.36 -13.78
CA SER A 253 3.32 -5.68 -14.88
C SER A 253 4.58 -4.79 -14.89
N PRO A 254 5.67 -5.22 -14.21
CA PRO A 254 6.86 -4.39 -14.04
C PRO A 254 7.60 -4.09 -15.34
N GLU A 255 7.70 -5.07 -16.24
CA GLU A 255 8.44 -4.95 -17.50
C GLU A 255 7.79 -3.95 -18.48
N THR A 256 6.50 -3.63 -18.31
CA THR A 256 5.78 -2.71 -19.20
C THR A 256 6.46 -1.35 -19.29
N LEU A 257 6.95 -0.81 -18.17
CA LEU A 257 7.61 0.50 -18.18
C LEU A 257 8.83 0.52 -19.10
N ARG A 258 9.67 -0.54 -19.06
CA ARG A 258 10.93 -0.61 -19.83
C ARG A 258 10.67 -0.64 -21.33
N PHE A 259 9.59 -1.28 -21.76
CA PHE A 259 9.15 -1.23 -23.16
C PHE A 259 8.56 0.12 -23.55
N LEU A 260 7.78 0.75 -22.67
CA LEU A 260 7.20 2.07 -22.92
C LEU A 260 8.28 3.16 -23.03
N THR A 261 9.29 3.14 -22.15
CA THR A 261 10.42 4.08 -22.15
C THR A 261 11.45 3.79 -23.24
N GLY A 262 11.42 2.59 -23.83
CA GLY A 262 12.39 2.15 -24.84
C GLY A 262 13.71 1.64 -24.25
N GLU A 263 13.84 1.55 -22.92
CA GLU A 263 14.96 0.88 -22.24
C GLU A 263 15.09 -0.59 -22.66
N ARG A 264 13.96 -1.21 -23.05
CA ARG A 264 13.89 -2.52 -23.68
C ARG A 264 13.12 -2.37 -25.00
N LYS A 265 13.71 -2.76 -26.11
CA LYS A 265 13.02 -2.70 -27.42
C LYS A 265 12.02 -3.84 -27.53
N LEU A 266 10.84 -3.56 -28.08
CA LEU A 266 9.89 -4.62 -28.40
C LEU A 266 10.43 -5.40 -29.62
N PRO A 267 10.65 -6.71 -29.51
CA PRO A 267 11.26 -7.49 -30.58
C PRO A 267 10.27 -7.70 -31.72
N ASN A 268 10.72 -7.48 -32.97
CA ASN A 268 9.96 -7.63 -34.20
C ASN A 268 9.54 -9.09 -34.45
N CYS A 269 8.52 -9.56 -33.74
CA CYS A 269 8.01 -10.92 -33.84
C CYS A 269 6.48 -10.95 -33.79
N ARG A 270 5.91 -12.09 -34.15
CA ARG A 270 4.52 -12.38 -33.81
C ARG A 270 4.44 -12.63 -32.31
N VAL A 271 3.48 -12.01 -31.64
CA VAL A 271 3.21 -12.29 -30.23
C VAL A 271 2.08 -13.34 -30.18
N PRO A 272 2.32 -14.56 -29.67
CA PRO A 272 1.30 -15.59 -29.53
C PRO A 272 0.13 -15.09 -28.69
N TYR A 273 -1.09 -15.44 -29.10
CA TYR A 273 -2.32 -14.96 -28.46
C TYR A 273 -2.52 -15.47 -27.02
N HIS A 274 -1.73 -16.46 -26.56
CA HIS A 274 -1.91 -16.97 -25.21
C HIS A 274 -1.64 -15.87 -24.17
N MET A 275 -2.71 -15.43 -23.54
CA MET A 275 -2.65 -14.59 -22.35
C MET A 275 -2.18 -15.48 -21.20
N GLY A 276 -0.87 -15.50 -20.98
CA GLY A 276 -0.31 -16.05 -19.75
C GLY A 276 -0.82 -15.28 -18.52
N ASN A 277 -0.29 -15.62 -17.35
CA ASN A 277 -0.56 -14.83 -16.16
C ASN A 277 -0.09 -13.36 -16.33
N TRP A 278 -0.34 -12.53 -15.32
CA TRP A 278 -0.01 -11.09 -15.35
C TRP A 278 1.49 -10.79 -15.62
N ALA A 279 2.39 -11.75 -15.40
CA ALA A 279 3.83 -11.63 -15.68
C ALA A 279 4.22 -11.99 -17.12
N SER A 280 3.28 -12.36 -17.99
CA SER A 280 3.56 -12.77 -19.37
C SER A 280 4.08 -11.63 -20.24
N LEU A 281 5.28 -11.79 -20.82
CA LEU A 281 5.85 -10.83 -21.77
C LEU A 281 4.99 -10.64 -23.04
N SER A 282 4.17 -11.63 -23.41
CA SER A 282 3.20 -11.49 -24.50
C SER A 282 2.11 -10.46 -24.19
N ASN A 283 1.60 -10.44 -22.95
CA ASN A 283 0.59 -9.46 -22.51
C ASN A 283 1.18 -8.04 -22.52
N VAL A 284 2.44 -7.91 -22.08
CA VAL A 284 3.19 -6.65 -22.11
C VAL A 284 3.36 -6.15 -23.54
N GLY A 285 3.79 -7.02 -24.45
CA GLY A 285 3.98 -6.68 -25.86
C GLY A 285 2.69 -6.21 -26.53
N ILE A 286 1.56 -6.91 -26.31
CA ILE A 286 0.25 -6.54 -26.86
C ILE A 286 -0.21 -5.16 -26.35
N TYR A 287 -0.01 -4.91 -25.05
CA TYR A 287 -0.35 -3.62 -24.46
C TYR A 287 0.51 -2.48 -25.05
N CYS A 288 1.84 -2.67 -25.09
CA CYS A 288 2.77 -1.67 -25.60
C CYS A 288 2.51 -1.37 -27.08
N LEU A 289 2.20 -2.38 -27.90
CA LEU A 289 1.80 -2.18 -29.28
C LEU A 289 0.64 -1.20 -29.42
N SER A 290 -0.38 -1.36 -28.57
CA SER A 290 -1.62 -0.58 -28.68
C SER A 290 -1.48 0.82 -28.07
N ASN A 291 -0.72 0.95 -26.97
CA ASN A 291 -0.74 2.15 -26.12
C ASN A 291 0.58 2.92 -26.07
N ALA A 292 1.72 2.38 -26.55
CA ALA A 292 3.00 3.09 -26.44
C ALA A 292 2.99 4.44 -27.18
N GLU A 293 2.38 4.50 -28.36
CA GLU A 293 2.18 5.75 -29.09
C GLU A 293 1.38 6.77 -28.27
N LEU A 294 0.31 6.31 -27.60
CA LEU A 294 -0.53 7.17 -26.77
C LEU A 294 0.24 7.73 -25.57
N TRP A 295 1.12 6.92 -24.95
CA TRP A 295 2.04 7.39 -23.91
C TRP A 295 3.04 8.42 -24.44
N ARG A 296 3.70 8.14 -25.57
CA ARG A 296 4.68 9.05 -26.18
C ARG A 296 4.07 10.38 -26.63
N ASN A 297 2.84 10.34 -27.13
CA ASN A 297 2.08 11.53 -27.55
C ASN A 297 1.46 12.28 -26.36
N THR A 298 1.63 11.80 -25.12
CA THR A 298 1.18 12.49 -23.90
C THR A 298 2.40 13.09 -23.19
N PRO A 299 2.67 14.41 -23.33
CA PRO A 299 3.87 15.04 -22.80
C PRO A 299 4.05 14.82 -21.30
N GLY A 300 5.23 14.38 -20.87
CA GLY A 300 5.59 14.20 -19.45
C GLY A 300 5.06 12.93 -18.80
N ALA A 301 4.23 12.13 -19.49
CA ALA A 301 3.59 10.96 -18.91
C ALA A 301 4.60 9.85 -18.59
N LEU A 302 5.52 9.57 -19.51
CA LEU A 302 6.54 8.53 -19.33
C LEU A 302 7.54 8.91 -18.24
N GLU A 303 7.96 10.17 -18.20
CA GLU A 303 8.85 10.70 -17.17
C GLU A 303 8.19 10.63 -15.79
N TRP A 304 6.91 11.01 -15.70
CA TRP A 304 6.12 10.88 -14.48
C TRP A 304 5.98 9.43 -14.02
N ALA A 305 5.66 8.52 -14.94
CA ALA A 305 5.54 7.09 -14.65
C ALA A 305 6.87 6.52 -14.14
N ALA A 306 7.96 6.81 -14.85
CA ALA A 306 9.29 6.34 -14.49
C ALA A 306 9.74 6.87 -13.12
N ARG A 307 9.56 8.18 -12.86
CA ARG A 307 9.89 8.76 -11.55
C ARG A 307 9.09 8.12 -10.41
N ASN A 308 7.80 7.86 -10.60
CA ASN A 308 6.97 7.19 -9.61
C ASN A 308 7.45 5.78 -9.29
N VAL A 309 7.70 4.98 -10.33
CA VAL A 309 8.19 3.61 -10.20
C VAL A 309 9.56 3.59 -9.51
N ARG A 310 10.51 4.43 -9.93
CA ARG A 310 11.84 4.51 -9.30
C ARG A 310 11.74 4.93 -7.83
N THR A 311 10.86 5.88 -7.50
CA THR A 311 10.60 6.31 -6.11
C THR A 311 10.07 5.14 -5.26
N LEU A 312 9.15 4.34 -5.81
CA LEU A 312 8.65 3.14 -5.14
C LEU A 312 9.76 2.11 -4.93
N MET A 313 10.58 1.83 -5.96
CA MET A 313 11.71 0.90 -5.85
C MET A 313 12.69 1.35 -4.76
N CYS A 314 13.02 2.65 -4.70
CA CYS A 314 13.81 3.22 -3.62
C CYS A 314 13.19 2.97 -2.24
N SER A 315 11.87 3.16 -2.10
CA SER A 315 11.15 2.87 -0.85
C SER A 315 11.27 1.39 -0.43
N LEU A 316 11.12 0.47 -1.39
CA LEU A 316 11.24 -0.98 -1.12
C LEU A 316 12.66 -1.36 -0.66
N ILE A 317 13.69 -0.81 -1.32
CA ILE A 317 15.09 -1.01 -0.94
C ILE A 317 15.35 -0.49 0.48
N LEU A 318 14.83 0.70 0.83
CA LEU A 318 14.99 1.28 2.17
C LEU A 318 14.28 0.45 3.24
N ASN A 319 13.10 -0.11 2.93
CA ASN A 319 12.33 -0.95 3.83
C ASN A 319 12.88 -2.38 3.96
N GLN A 320 13.81 -2.79 3.10
CA GLN A 320 14.28 -4.18 3.01
C GLN A 320 13.14 -5.17 2.82
N ASP A 321 12.14 -4.80 2.02
CA ASP A 321 11.05 -5.71 1.66
C ASP A 321 11.58 -6.71 0.61
N LEU A 322 12.24 -7.76 1.11
CA LEU A 322 12.89 -8.77 0.28
C LEU A 322 11.89 -9.55 -0.57
N GLU A 323 10.64 -9.69 -0.12
CA GLU A 323 9.59 -10.39 -0.84
C GLU A 323 9.13 -9.58 -2.06
N CYS A 324 8.83 -8.30 -1.87
CA CYS A 324 8.49 -7.40 -2.97
C CYS A 324 9.71 -7.18 -3.89
N CYS A 325 10.92 -6.97 -3.34
CA CYS A 325 12.16 -6.86 -4.12
C CYS A 325 12.33 -8.08 -5.04
N LYS A 326 12.19 -9.29 -4.51
CA LYS A 326 12.31 -10.53 -5.28
C LYS A 326 11.23 -10.66 -6.35
N THR A 327 9.98 -10.35 -6.00
CA THR A 327 8.83 -10.47 -6.92
C THR A 327 8.93 -9.49 -8.10
N LEU A 328 9.46 -8.30 -7.85
CA LEU A 328 9.61 -7.24 -8.85
C LEU A 328 11.00 -7.24 -9.52
N ASN A 329 11.82 -8.26 -9.26
CA ASN A 329 13.21 -8.38 -9.74
C ASN A 329 14.08 -7.15 -9.43
N ILE A 330 13.85 -6.52 -8.27
CA ILE A 330 14.62 -5.37 -7.77
C ILE A 330 15.81 -5.88 -6.97
N LYS A 331 17.01 -5.50 -7.39
CA LYS A 331 18.22 -5.74 -6.61
C LYS A 331 18.21 -4.81 -5.39
N CYS A 332 18.02 -5.38 -4.21
CA CYS A 332 18.07 -4.68 -2.93
C CYS A 332 19.55 -4.34 -2.57
N SER A 333 20.23 -3.49 -3.37
CA SER A 333 21.64 -3.07 -3.21
C SER A 333 21.82 -1.55 -3.22
N THR A 334 22.92 -1.06 -2.65
CA THR A 334 23.28 0.37 -2.70
C THR A 334 23.49 0.86 -4.12
N SER A 335 24.12 0.07 -4.98
CA SER A 335 24.36 0.44 -6.38
C SER A 335 23.06 0.63 -7.16
N GLN A 336 22.08 -0.25 -6.95
CA GLN A 336 20.77 -0.12 -7.58
C GLN A 336 20.06 1.15 -7.09
N PHE A 337 20.16 1.46 -5.79
CA PHE A 337 19.58 2.67 -5.23
C PHE A 337 20.21 3.95 -5.81
N GLU A 338 21.53 3.94 -6.03
CA GLU A 338 22.26 5.05 -6.67
C GLU A 338 21.82 5.28 -8.11
N GLU A 339 21.70 4.20 -8.87
CA GLU A 339 21.22 4.23 -10.26
C GLU A 339 19.80 4.81 -10.33
N LEU A 340 18.89 4.35 -9.47
CA LEU A 340 17.52 4.85 -9.45
C LEU A 340 17.46 6.35 -9.10
N LEU A 341 18.32 6.82 -8.19
CA LEU A 341 18.42 8.24 -7.84
C LEU A 341 18.92 9.08 -9.01
N SER A 342 19.96 8.63 -9.72
CA SER A 342 20.54 9.39 -10.85
C SER A 342 19.57 9.51 -12.02
N GLN A 343 18.69 8.52 -12.20
CA GLN A 343 17.61 8.54 -13.19
C GLN A 343 16.39 9.38 -12.77
N GLY A 344 16.39 9.94 -11.57
CA GLY A 344 15.38 10.86 -11.07
C GLY A 344 14.21 10.20 -10.34
N ILE A 345 13.90 10.71 -9.16
CA ILE A 345 12.80 10.27 -8.30
C ILE A 345 12.02 11.48 -7.72
N PHE A 346 11.00 11.21 -6.90
CA PHE A 346 10.38 12.18 -6.01
C PHE A 346 11.03 12.06 -4.63
N LEU A 347 12.02 12.91 -4.35
CA LEU A 347 12.85 12.83 -3.14
C LEU A 347 12.03 12.95 -1.85
N ASP A 348 11.04 13.86 -1.86
CA ASP A 348 10.19 14.17 -0.70
C ASP A 348 8.84 13.45 -0.76
N ALA A 349 8.74 12.41 -1.59
CA ALA A 349 7.56 11.56 -1.66
C ALA A 349 7.20 10.97 -0.29
N LYS A 350 5.92 11.07 0.06
CA LYS A 350 5.36 10.40 1.23
C LYS A 350 4.99 8.99 0.85
N VAL A 351 5.75 8.02 1.33
CA VAL A 351 5.56 6.62 0.99
C VAL A 351 4.71 5.94 2.06
N SER A 352 3.68 5.22 1.60
CA SER A 352 2.84 4.37 2.44
C SER A 352 3.48 2.99 2.60
N ASN A 353 3.24 2.36 3.75
CA ASN A 353 3.57 0.96 3.97
C ASN A 353 2.26 0.23 4.29
N ASN A 354 1.92 -0.80 3.51
CA ASN A 354 0.72 -1.62 3.69
C ASN A 354 -0.61 -0.84 3.70
N GLY A 355 -0.79 0.10 2.77
CA GLY A 355 -2.06 0.82 2.57
C GLY A 355 -2.49 1.74 3.72
N ARG A 356 -1.59 2.08 4.66
CA ARG A 356 -1.82 3.12 5.66
C ARG A 356 -0.89 4.29 5.39
N HIS A 357 -1.47 5.45 5.10
CA HIS A 357 -0.75 6.73 4.99
C HIS A 357 0.07 7.00 6.25
N SER A 358 1.32 6.52 6.25
CA SER A 358 2.24 6.78 7.35
C SER A 358 2.58 8.26 7.35
N GLY A 359 2.67 8.87 6.15
CA GLY A 359 3.15 10.23 5.89
C GLY A 359 4.67 10.35 5.85
N LYS A 360 5.40 9.22 5.95
CA LYS A 360 6.88 9.18 6.02
C LYS A 360 7.48 9.49 4.66
N THR A 361 8.46 10.39 4.62
CA THR A 361 9.30 10.58 3.42
C THR A 361 10.39 9.51 3.32
N LEU A 362 11.07 9.40 2.17
CA LEU A 362 12.21 8.50 2.00
C LEU A 362 13.31 8.75 3.05
N VAL A 363 13.54 10.01 3.44
CA VAL A 363 14.47 10.38 4.52
C VAL A 363 14.03 9.78 5.86
N HIS A 364 12.73 9.81 6.18
CA HIS A 364 12.22 9.14 7.38
C HIS A 364 12.41 7.63 7.33
N VAL A 365 12.11 6.99 6.19
CA VAL A 365 12.27 5.54 6.05
C VAL A 365 13.74 5.13 6.22
N ALA A 366 14.67 5.83 5.55
CA ALA A 366 16.10 5.60 5.70
C ALA A 366 16.60 5.80 7.14
N THR A 367 16.04 6.78 7.85
CA THR A 367 16.33 7.08 9.26
C THR A 367 15.82 5.98 10.18
N CYS A 368 14.54 5.60 10.06
CA CYS A 368 13.91 4.56 10.89
C CYS A 368 14.52 3.17 10.71
N ASN A 369 15.01 2.87 9.51
CA ASN A 369 15.64 1.58 9.21
C ASN A 369 17.18 1.61 9.37
N GLU A 370 17.71 2.69 9.97
CA GLU A 370 19.13 2.90 10.27
C GLU A 370 20.06 2.62 9.07
N LYS A 371 19.74 3.22 7.90
CA LYS A 371 20.50 3.09 6.65
C LYS A 371 21.35 4.34 6.38
N PRO A 372 22.49 4.55 7.06
CA PRO A 372 23.24 5.80 6.96
C PRO A 372 23.81 6.08 5.57
N GLN A 373 24.19 5.04 4.81
CA GLN A 373 24.70 5.22 3.46
C GLN A 373 23.60 5.74 2.52
N LEU A 374 22.44 5.09 2.49
CA LEU A 374 21.31 5.48 1.65
C LEU A 374 20.70 6.82 2.08
N LEU A 375 20.67 7.09 3.39
CA LEU A 375 20.29 8.39 3.93
C LEU A 375 21.18 9.52 3.40
N ARG A 376 22.52 9.32 3.39
CA ARG A 376 23.45 10.29 2.83
C ARG A 376 23.21 10.52 1.34
N MET A 377 22.94 9.46 0.58
CA MET A 377 22.66 9.56 -0.85
C MET A 377 21.40 10.39 -1.12
N LEU A 378 20.32 10.17 -0.37
CA LEU A 378 19.08 10.96 -0.47
C LEU A 378 19.32 12.45 -0.19
N LEU A 379 20.04 12.76 0.90
CA LEU A 379 20.31 14.14 1.29
C LEU A 379 21.27 14.84 0.30
N ASN A 380 22.28 14.13 -0.20
CA ASN A 380 23.17 14.65 -1.25
C ASN A 380 22.42 14.90 -2.57
N ALA A 381 21.38 14.11 -2.85
CA ALA A 381 20.50 14.31 -4.00
C ALA A 381 19.52 15.48 -3.81
N GLY A 382 19.50 16.13 -2.64
CA GLY A 382 18.68 17.31 -2.34
C GLY A 382 17.36 17.00 -1.63
N ALA A 383 17.18 15.80 -1.08
CA ALA A 383 15.99 15.49 -0.27
C ALA A 383 15.92 16.40 0.97
N GLU A 384 14.72 16.86 1.30
CA GLU A 384 14.52 17.77 2.42
C GLU A 384 14.77 17.05 3.76
N VAL A 385 15.69 17.60 4.55
CA VAL A 385 15.97 17.10 5.90
C VAL A 385 14.90 17.52 6.91
N LYS A 386 14.24 18.66 6.67
CA LYS A 386 13.22 19.28 7.55
C LYS A 386 11.82 19.11 6.96
N THR A 387 11.25 17.93 7.11
CA THR A 387 9.89 17.64 6.68
C THR A 387 8.93 17.94 7.83
N SER A 388 8.62 19.22 8.07
CA SER A 388 7.75 19.67 9.17
C SER A 388 6.31 19.87 8.70
N ARG A 389 5.34 19.43 9.51
CA ARG A 389 4.03 20.08 9.59
C ARG A 389 3.77 20.50 11.04
N ILE A 390 3.27 21.72 11.21
CA ILE A 390 2.62 22.15 12.44
C ILE A 390 1.32 21.35 12.56
N GLY A 391 1.10 20.63 13.67
CA GLY A 391 -0.12 19.83 13.92
C GLY A 391 0.11 18.31 13.97
N ARG A 392 -0.90 17.50 13.57
CA ARG A 392 -0.90 16.02 13.63
C ARG A 392 0.01 15.31 12.59
N GLY A 393 1.12 15.94 12.19
CA GLY A 393 2.10 15.37 11.25
C GLY A 393 3.15 14.48 11.93
N ILE A 394 3.93 13.73 11.15
CA ILE A 394 5.06 12.96 11.67
C ILE A 394 6.18 13.92 12.11
N PRO A 395 6.84 13.67 13.26
CA PRO A 395 8.01 14.43 13.68
C PRO A 395 9.15 14.35 12.66
N PRO A 396 9.93 15.43 12.45
CA PRO A 396 11.06 15.40 11.53
C PRO A 396 12.06 14.27 11.84
N PRO A 397 12.84 13.79 10.84
CA PRO A 397 13.75 12.64 11.01
C PRO A 397 14.69 12.74 12.22
N LEU A 398 15.24 13.94 12.51
CA LEU A 398 16.13 14.15 13.65
C LEU A 398 15.41 13.92 14.99
N HIS A 399 14.16 14.36 15.12
CA HIS A 399 13.35 14.15 16.31
C HIS A 399 13.13 12.65 16.56
N MET A 400 12.76 11.90 15.52
CA MET A 400 12.59 10.45 15.60
C MET A 400 13.90 9.77 16.02
N SER A 401 15.03 10.17 15.45
CA SER A 401 16.33 9.59 15.80
C SER A 401 16.72 9.79 17.26
N CYS A 402 16.41 10.95 17.82
CA CYS A 402 16.65 11.26 19.23
C CYS A 402 15.67 10.53 20.17
N TYR A 403 14.38 10.47 19.80
CA TYR A 403 13.36 9.78 20.60
C TYR A 403 13.57 8.26 20.66
N TYR A 404 13.96 7.63 19.55
CA TYR A 404 14.17 6.18 19.50
C TYR A 404 15.61 5.73 19.76
N ASN A 405 16.51 6.66 20.10
CA ASN A 405 17.94 6.40 20.35
C ASN A 405 18.63 5.68 19.18
N PHE A 406 18.40 6.15 17.95
CA PHE A 406 19.07 5.61 16.76
C PHE A 406 20.58 5.92 16.76
N SER A 407 21.31 5.22 15.89
CA SER A 407 22.76 5.32 15.74
C SER A 407 23.27 6.78 15.67
N PRO A 408 24.37 7.12 16.39
CA PRO A 408 25.06 8.41 16.28
C PRO A 408 25.37 8.82 14.84
N LYS A 409 25.63 7.84 13.95
CA LYS A 409 25.94 8.10 12.54
C LYS A 409 24.74 8.71 11.81
N ILE A 410 23.51 8.27 12.10
CA ILE A 410 22.28 8.82 11.52
C ILE A 410 22.09 10.26 11.99
N ILE A 411 22.21 10.51 13.30
CA ILE A 411 22.07 11.84 13.91
C ILE A 411 23.07 12.82 13.28
N LYS A 412 24.36 12.45 13.21
CA LYS A 412 25.40 13.29 12.58
C LYS A 412 25.11 13.58 11.11
N ILE A 413 24.58 12.61 10.35
CA ILE A 413 24.20 12.82 8.95
C ILE A 413 23.09 13.86 8.83
N LEU A 414 22.02 13.74 9.64
CA LEU A 414 20.91 14.67 9.62
C LEU A 414 21.34 16.08 10.04
N CYS A 415 22.13 16.21 11.11
CA CYS A 415 22.65 17.50 11.55
C CYS A 415 23.56 18.16 10.50
N ASN A 416 24.46 17.38 9.89
CA ASN A 416 25.34 17.88 8.82
C ASN A 416 24.56 18.33 7.57
N ALA A 417 23.36 17.78 7.35
CA ALA A 417 22.45 18.20 6.29
C ALA A 417 21.58 19.41 6.69
N GLY A 418 21.77 20.00 7.87
CA GLY A 418 21.11 21.23 8.30
C GLY A 418 19.93 21.05 9.26
N ALA A 419 19.70 19.86 9.80
CA ALA A 419 18.72 19.68 10.89
C ALA A 419 19.29 20.26 12.21
N ASP A 420 18.55 21.17 12.85
CA ASP A 420 18.98 21.78 14.11
C ASP A 420 18.46 20.95 15.31
N PRO A 421 19.35 20.47 16.21
CA PRO A 421 18.95 19.76 17.43
C PRO A 421 18.08 20.54 18.42
N THR A 422 17.89 21.85 18.20
CA THR A 422 17.02 22.74 18.99
C THR A 422 15.73 23.13 18.28
N ASP A 423 15.55 22.79 17.01
CA ASP A 423 14.30 23.04 16.29
C ASP A 423 13.17 22.30 17.00
N LYS A 424 12.04 22.98 17.21
CA LYS A 424 10.87 22.37 17.87
C LYS A 424 9.94 21.77 16.83
N CYS A 425 9.34 20.61 17.14
CA CYS A 425 8.19 20.10 16.40
C CYS A 425 6.95 19.95 17.29
N GLY A 426 5.78 20.14 16.69
CA GLY A 426 4.51 20.11 17.40
C GLY A 426 4.46 21.16 18.52
N MET A 427 3.93 20.75 19.68
CA MET A 427 3.70 21.70 20.76
C MET A 427 5.02 22.21 21.35
N HIS A 428 5.98 21.39 21.84
CA HIS A 428 7.11 21.98 22.59
C HIS A 428 8.45 21.21 22.60
N TYR A 429 8.63 20.13 21.83
CA TYR A 429 9.83 19.30 21.93
C TYR A 429 10.79 19.50 20.75
N SER A 430 12.05 19.80 21.07
CA SER A 430 13.20 19.68 20.17
C SER A 430 13.81 18.27 20.22
N PRO A 431 14.68 17.88 19.25
CA PRO A 431 15.36 16.59 19.29
C PRO A 431 16.13 16.35 20.59
N LEU A 432 16.82 17.38 21.11
CA LEU A 432 17.54 17.28 22.38
C LEU A 432 16.60 17.02 23.57
N GLN A 433 15.45 17.70 23.61
CA GLN A 433 14.46 17.47 24.65
C GLN A 433 13.86 16.07 24.55
N MET A 434 13.59 15.55 23.34
CA MET A 434 13.12 14.18 23.15
C MET A 434 14.15 13.15 23.63
N ALA A 435 15.44 13.34 23.32
CA ALA A 435 16.49 12.45 23.80
C ALA A 435 16.60 12.50 25.34
N ALA A 436 16.54 13.69 25.94
CA ALA A 436 16.58 13.88 27.39
C ALA A 436 15.37 13.27 28.10
N GLU A 437 14.17 13.43 27.53
CA GLU A 437 12.95 12.82 28.06
C GLU A 437 13.07 11.29 28.06
N GLN A 438 13.61 10.70 27.00
CA GLN A 438 13.78 9.25 26.87
C GLN A 438 14.99 8.68 27.65
N GLY A 439 15.83 9.53 28.22
CA GLY A 439 17.12 9.12 28.81
C GLY A 439 18.09 8.55 27.77
N ALA A 440 17.90 8.88 26.48
CA ALA A 440 18.68 8.37 25.35
C ALA A 440 20.05 9.04 25.28
N ILE A 441 20.96 8.68 26.19
CA ILE A 441 22.23 9.38 26.43
C ILE A 441 23.12 9.45 25.20
N THR A 442 23.19 8.36 24.43
CA THR A 442 24.03 8.26 23.23
C THR A 442 23.53 9.21 22.14
N ALA A 443 22.22 9.21 21.89
CA ALA A 443 21.61 10.16 20.97
C ALA A 443 21.69 11.61 21.47
N PHE A 444 21.47 11.84 22.76
CA PHE A 444 21.58 13.16 23.40
C PHE A 444 22.98 13.74 23.23
N LYS A 445 24.03 13.01 23.64
CA LYS A 445 25.43 13.42 23.47
C LYS A 445 25.74 13.77 22.02
N THR A 446 25.36 12.90 21.10
CA THR A 446 25.62 13.09 19.68
C THR A 446 24.92 14.34 19.12
N ALA A 447 23.63 14.51 19.43
CA ALA A 447 22.87 15.68 19.00
C ALA A 447 23.41 16.96 19.64
N PHE A 448 23.82 16.91 20.91
CA PHE A 448 24.39 18.04 21.64
C PHE A 448 25.74 18.45 21.06
N GLU A 449 26.60 17.49 20.70
CA GLU A 449 27.87 17.74 20.02
C GLU A 449 27.68 18.50 18.69
N CYS A 450 26.58 18.21 17.97
CA CYS A 450 26.25 18.86 16.70
C CYS A 450 25.77 20.32 16.85
N LEU A 451 25.51 20.80 18.07
CA LEU A 451 25.14 22.19 18.29
C LEU A 451 26.31 23.15 17.99
N PRO A 452 26.04 24.33 17.41
CA PRO A 452 26.99 25.43 17.37
C PRO A 452 27.46 25.82 18.78
N ALA A 453 28.72 26.26 18.92
CA ALA A 453 29.33 26.57 20.22
C ALA A 453 28.53 27.59 21.06
N HIS A 454 27.90 28.58 20.41
CA HIS A 454 27.07 29.58 21.11
C HIS A 454 25.78 28.96 21.70
N ARG A 455 25.17 27.98 21.03
CA ARG A 455 23.94 27.30 21.50
C ARG A 455 24.20 26.35 22.65
N LYS A 456 25.42 25.78 22.74
CA LYS A 456 25.81 24.89 23.85
C LYS A 456 25.80 25.58 25.22
N LYS A 457 25.96 26.91 25.24
CA LYS A 457 25.92 27.74 26.46
C LYS A 457 24.64 28.55 26.58
N ASP A 458 23.68 28.36 25.68
CA ASP A 458 22.42 29.08 25.71
C ASP A 458 21.60 28.59 26.91
N GLN A 459 21.34 29.52 27.84
CA GLN A 459 20.63 29.21 29.07
C GLN A 459 19.23 28.65 28.80
N GLY A 460 18.52 29.16 27.78
CA GLY A 460 17.18 28.70 27.43
C GLY A 460 17.16 27.27 26.90
N VAL A 461 18.16 26.90 26.09
CA VAL A 461 18.35 25.51 25.63
C VAL A 461 18.61 24.59 26.82
N LEU A 462 19.55 24.95 27.70
CA LEU A 462 19.92 24.13 28.85
C LEU A 462 18.78 24.02 29.89
N ASP A 463 18.07 25.11 30.16
CA ASP A 463 16.85 25.15 30.99
C ASP A 463 15.78 24.20 30.42
N SER A 464 15.59 24.20 29.09
CA SER A 464 14.60 23.35 28.42
C SER A 464 14.95 21.86 28.46
N ILE A 465 16.23 21.50 28.41
CA ILE A 465 16.72 20.13 28.56
C ILE A 465 16.51 19.66 30.00
N LEU A 466 16.88 20.49 30.97
CA LEU A 466 16.71 20.18 32.39
C LEU A 466 15.22 19.95 32.70
N LEU A 467 14.34 20.79 32.18
CA LEU A 467 12.89 20.63 32.35
C LEU A 467 12.39 19.32 31.73
N ALA A 468 12.86 18.94 30.54
CA ALA A 468 12.48 17.68 29.89
C ALA A 468 12.88 16.44 30.71
N VAL A 469 14.04 16.47 31.38
CA VAL A 469 14.47 15.40 32.29
C VAL A 469 13.48 15.23 33.45
N PHE A 470 13.10 16.32 34.12
CA PHE A 470 12.19 16.26 35.28
C PHE A 470 10.71 16.08 34.91
N GLN A 471 10.30 16.46 33.70
CA GLN A 471 8.95 16.18 33.21
C GLN A 471 8.82 14.77 32.59
N SER A 472 9.93 14.04 32.44
CA SER A 472 9.90 12.71 31.82
C SER A 472 9.00 11.73 32.58
N SER A 473 7.98 11.23 31.88
CA SER A 473 7.20 10.06 32.32
C SER A 473 7.98 8.74 32.13
N CYS A 474 9.02 8.76 31.29
CA CYS A 474 9.84 7.59 30.97
C CYS A 474 10.74 7.21 32.16
N TYR A 475 11.22 8.19 32.93
CA TYR A 475 12.00 7.95 34.15
C TYR A 475 11.20 7.09 35.15
N GLU A 476 9.96 7.48 35.43
CA GLU A 476 9.07 6.78 36.38
C GLU A 476 8.69 5.39 35.86
N CYS A 477 8.52 5.25 34.55
CA CYS A 477 8.27 3.98 33.89
C CYS A 477 9.46 3.01 34.00
N VAL A 478 10.69 3.46 33.70
CA VAL A 478 11.90 2.62 33.74
C VAL A 478 12.30 2.24 35.17
N THR A 479 12.14 3.17 36.12
CA THR A 479 12.47 2.93 37.55
C THR A 479 11.38 2.19 38.33
N GLY A 480 10.18 2.03 37.74
CA GLY A 480 9.03 1.42 38.40
C GLY A 480 8.38 2.28 39.48
N LEU A 481 8.71 3.58 39.54
CA LEU A 481 8.19 4.55 40.51
C LEU A 481 6.82 5.15 40.11
N GLY A 482 6.34 4.89 38.90
CA GLY A 482 5.05 5.38 38.42
C GLY A 482 4.38 4.47 37.39
N ASN A 483 3.40 5.02 36.67
CA ASN A 483 2.67 4.32 35.62
C ASN A 483 3.55 4.09 34.39
N LEU A 484 3.15 3.15 33.53
CA LEU A 484 3.79 2.96 32.23
C LEU A 484 3.67 4.25 31.41
N CYS A 485 4.78 4.68 30.80
CA CYS A 485 4.77 5.82 29.90
C CYS A 485 4.02 5.48 28.60
N GLN A 486 3.64 6.49 27.83
CA GLN A 486 2.93 6.31 26.55
C GLN A 486 3.67 5.37 25.59
N ARG A 487 5.00 5.42 25.56
CA ARG A 487 5.84 4.54 24.73
C ARG A 487 5.65 3.07 25.09
N CYS A 488 5.65 2.74 26.39
CA CYS A 488 5.46 1.37 26.87
C CYS A 488 3.99 0.92 26.76
N LEU A 489 3.02 1.82 26.99
CA LEU A 489 1.60 1.54 26.77
C LEU A 489 1.29 1.25 25.29
N GLY A 490 2.02 1.89 24.37
CA GLY A 490 1.90 1.69 22.93
C GLY A 490 2.53 0.41 22.39
N GLY A 491 3.20 -0.40 23.21
CA GLY A 491 3.63 -1.77 22.87
C GLY A 491 4.77 -1.94 21.87
N ASP A 492 5.17 -0.92 21.11
CA ASP A 492 5.99 -1.12 19.90
C ASP A 492 7.50 -0.80 20.06
N SER A 493 7.96 -0.20 21.17
CA SER A 493 9.39 0.16 21.31
C SER A 493 9.86 0.22 22.76
N ALA A 494 10.74 -0.70 23.16
CA ALA A 494 11.36 -0.67 24.48
C ALA A 494 12.15 0.64 24.70
N HIS A 495 12.28 1.08 25.95
CA HIS A 495 13.24 2.11 26.30
C HIS A 495 14.66 1.66 25.93
N PRO A 496 15.57 2.60 25.64
CA PRO A 496 16.97 2.27 25.47
C PRO A 496 17.49 1.44 26.65
N PRO A 497 18.24 0.35 26.42
CA PRO A 497 18.74 -0.51 27.51
C PRO A 497 19.70 0.26 28.45
N ASP A 498 20.37 1.26 27.88
CA ASP A 498 21.29 2.23 28.47
C ASP A 498 20.61 3.54 28.89
N ALA A 499 19.27 3.58 28.98
CA ALA A 499 18.55 4.80 29.35
C ALA A 499 19.03 5.34 30.71
N THR A 500 19.44 6.62 30.72
CA THR A 500 20.00 7.30 31.89
C THR A 500 19.64 8.78 31.86
N TRP A 501 19.00 9.27 32.93
CA TRP A 501 18.72 10.68 33.17
C TRP A 501 19.82 11.34 33.98
N THR A 502 20.50 10.60 34.88
CA THR A 502 21.68 11.14 35.58
C THR A 502 22.81 11.44 34.61
N GLY A 503 23.01 10.61 33.59
CA GLY A 503 24.00 10.87 32.54
C GLY A 503 23.71 12.15 31.75
N VAL A 504 22.43 12.49 31.53
CA VAL A 504 22.05 13.77 30.89
C VAL A 504 22.35 14.94 31.83
N LEU A 505 22.05 14.80 33.12
CA LEU A 505 22.34 15.81 34.14
C LEU A 505 23.85 16.02 34.30
N ASP A 506 24.65 14.96 34.28
CA ASP A 506 26.11 15.04 34.37
C ASP A 506 26.69 15.87 33.23
N ILE A 507 26.19 15.74 32.01
CA ILE A 507 26.60 16.59 30.88
C ILE A 507 26.27 18.07 31.14
N LEU A 508 25.10 18.37 31.69
CA LEU A 508 24.76 19.76 32.06
C LEU A 508 25.73 20.29 33.13
N MET A 509 26.13 19.44 34.07
CA MET A 509 27.08 19.81 35.13
C MET A 509 28.49 20.05 34.59
N GLU A 510 28.97 19.22 33.65
CA GLU A 510 30.25 19.42 32.96
C GLU A 510 30.34 20.77 32.24
N LEU A 511 29.20 21.33 31.83
CA LEU A 511 29.11 22.65 31.21
C LEU A 511 29.07 23.81 32.22
N ASN A 512 29.19 23.54 33.52
CA ASN A 512 29.02 24.50 34.62
C ASN A 512 27.67 25.23 34.59
N TYR A 513 26.63 24.57 34.07
CA TYR A 513 25.30 25.17 33.97
C TYR A 513 24.63 25.27 35.34
N LYS A 514 24.07 26.45 35.62
CA LYS A 514 23.35 26.74 36.87
C LYS A 514 21.91 27.17 36.52
N PRO A 515 20.89 26.38 36.88
CA PRO A 515 19.50 26.74 36.61
C PRO A 515 19.04 27.90 37.49
N ALA A 516 18.09 28.70 36.99
CA ALA A 516 17.45 29.73 37.79
C ALA A 516 16.68 29.11 38.97
N LYS A 517 16.62 29.81 40.11
CA LYS A 517 15.99 29.33 41.35
C LYS A 517 14.56 28.81 41.14
N LYS A 518 13.75 29.50 40.33
CA LYS A 518 12.38 29.10 39.98
C LYS A 518 12.28 27.68 39.41
N TYR A 519 13.28 27.24 38.64
CA TYR A 519 13.30 25.91 38.04
C TYR A 519 13.66 24.84 39.07
N LEU A 520 14.62 25.12 39.96
CA LEU A 520 14.95 24.23 41.08
C LEU A 520 13.76 24.04 42.02
N GLU A 521 13.02 25.11 42.30
CA GLU A 521 11.79 25.06 43.11
C GLU A 521 10.73 24.16 42.44
N SER A 522 10.46 24.36 41.14
CA SER A 522 9.52 23.53 40.38
C SER A 522 9.93 22.04 40.30
N MET A 523 11.22 21.73 40.23
CA MET A 523 11.70 20.33 40.15
C MET A 523 11.46 19.56 41.45
N ASN A 524 11.52 20.23 42.59
CA ASN A 524 11.25 19.63 43.89
C ASN A 524 9.77 19.22 44.04
N GLU A 525 8.88 19.77 43.23
CA GLU A 525 7.45 19.48 43.24
C GLU A 525 7.09 18.14 42.57
N PHE A 526 8.02 17.47 41.88
CA PHE A 526 7.78 16.16 41.24
C PHE A 526 8.06 15.00 42.21
N PRO A 527 7.03 14.43 42.89
CA PRO A 527 7.23 13.49 43.98
C PRO A 527 7.89 12.17 43.53
N GLY A 528 7.66 11.74 42.28
CA GLY A 528 8.26 10.55 41.68
C GLY A 528 9.75 10.67 41.38
N LYS A 529 10.33 11.89 41.48
CA LYS A 529 11.70 12.19 41.05
C LYS A 529 12.59 12.74 42.16
N LYS A 530 12.20 12.58 43.42
CA LYS A 530 12.99 13.05 44.59
C LYS A 530 14.42 12.52 44.61
N LYS A 531 14.64 11.26 44.21
CA LYS A 531 15.99 10.67 44.13
C LYS A 531 16.84 11.33 43.04
N LEU A 532 16.25 11.59 41.88
CA LEU A 532 16.89 12.31 40.77
C LEU A 532 17.19 13.76 41.13
N PHE A 533 16.27 14.44 41.84
CA PHE A 533 16.48 15.79 42.36
C PHE A 533 17.61 15.83 43.39
N ALA A 534 17.62 14.91 44.36
CA ALA A 534 18.68 14.80 45.36
C ALA A 534 20.04 14.60 44.69
N TYR A 535 20.13 13.67 43.73
CA TYR A 535 21.34 13.45 42.92
C TYR A 535 21.84 14.75 42.27
N TYR A 536 20.95 15.49 41.60
CA TYR A 536 21.30 16.74 40.92
C TYR A 536 21.78 17.82 41.90
N THR A 537 21.08 17.99 43.04
CA THR A 537 21.44 18.99 44.05
C THR A 537 22.77 18.69 44.75
N SER A 538 23.11 17.41 45.01
CA SER A 538 24.42 17.03 45.54
C SER A 538 25.53 17.38 44.55
N LYS A 539 25.35 17.08 43.25
CA LYS A 539 26.30 17.47 42.20
C LYS A 539 26.48 18.98 42.12
N LEU A 540 25.40 19.77 42.22
CA LEU A 540 25.48 21.24 42.23
C LEU A 540 26.28 21.79 43.43
N ARG A 541 26.33 21.07 44.55
CA ARG A 541 27.14 21.41 45.74
C ARG A 541 28.58 20.92 45.66
N GLY A 542 28.93 20.14 44.64
CA GLY A 542 30.24 19.47 44.54
C GLY A 542 30.38 18.23 45.43
N GLU A 543 29.26 17.68 45.91
CA GLU A 543 29.23 16.48 46.76
C GLU A 543 29.09 15.20 45.91
N GLU A 544 29.65 14.08 46.37
CA GLU A 544 29.38 12.78 45.76
C GLU A 544 27.94 12.33 46.05
N PRO A 545 27.13 12.02 45.02
CA PRO A 545 25.75 11.58 45.23
C PRO A 545 25.69 10.26 45.98
N GLN A 546 25.09 10.29 47.17
CA GLN A 546 24.90 9.10 48.01
C GLN A 546 23.67 8.27 47.60
N VAL A 547 22.83 8.81 46.71
CA VAL A 547 21.54 8.21 46.31
C VAL A 547 21.63 7.64 44.91
N ILE A 548 21.31 6.34 44.77
CA ILE A 548 21.10 5.71 43.47
C ILE A 548 19.77 6.23 42.89
N ALA A 549 19.87 7.16 41.94
CA ALA A 549 18.70 7.74 41.26
C ALA A 549 18.14 6.83 40.15
N GLU A 550 18.96 5.97 39.55
CA GLU A 550 18.62 5.04 38.48
C GLU A 550 19.62 3.87 38.42
N GLY A 551 19.25 2.72 37.83
CA GLY A 551 20.15 1.57 37.67
C GLY A 551 19.53 0.20 37.98
N PRO A 552 20.30 -0.91 37.87
CA PRO A 552 19.82 -2.30 38.00
C PRO A 552 19.17 -2.64 39.36
N SER A 553 19.54 -1.90 40.40
CA SER A 553 19.03 -2.04 41.78
C SER A 553 17.64 -1.43 42.00
N LEU A 554 17.14 -0.65 41.04
CA LEU A 554 15.73 -0.25 40.95
C LEU A 554 15.05 -1.25 40.00
N GLY A 555 14.22 -2.14 40.55
CA GLY A 555 13.70 -3.31 39.85
C GLY A 555 13.13 -3.01 38.46
N ARG A 556 13.91 -3.29 37.41
CA ARG A 556 13.44 -3.25 36.02
C ARG A 556 12.39 -4.35 35.87
N LYS A 557 11.12 -4.00 35.57
CA LYS A 557 10.11 -5.02 35.25
C LYS A 557 10.53 -5.75 33.95
N PRO A 558 10.44 -7.09 33.89
CA PRO A 558 10.71 -7.83 32.67
C PRO A 558 9.72 -7.42 31.57
N LEU A 559 10.26 -7.08 30.40
CA LEU A 559 9.52 -6.61 29.21
C LEU A 559 8.78 -7.72 28.44
N SER A 560 8.62 -8.92 29.00
CA SER A 560 8.26 -10.13 28.26
C SER A 560 6.76 -10.41 28.07
N LEU A 561 5.87 -9.45 28.32
CA LEU A 561 4.42 -9.71 28.23
C LEU A 561 3.65 -8.50 27.73
N MET A 562 3.80 -8.07 26.46
CA MET A 562 2.76 -7.26 25.80
C MET A 562 2.59 -7.61 24.32
N GLN A 563 1.33 -7.81 23.96
CA GLN A 563 0.84 -8.06 22.60
C GLN A 563 0.86 -6.77 21.77
N SER A 564 0.86 -6.95 20.45
CA SER A 564 1.03 -5.92 19.43
C SER A 564 -0.16 -4.95 19.32
N SER A 565 0.11 -3.64 19.29
CA SER A 565 -0.80 -2.67 18.67
C SER A 565 -0.16 -1.30 18.31
N ASN A 566 0.10 -1.16 17.01
CA ASN A 566 0.15 0.00 16.11
C ASN A 566 0.32 1.46 16.64
N MET A 567 1.28 2.14 16.01
CA MET A 567 1.59 3.58 15.91
C MET A 567 0.39 4.56 15.80
N SER A 568 -0.81 4.12 15.39
CA SER A 568 -2.02 4.97 15.40
C SER A 568 -2.37 5.49 16.81
N THR A 569 -2.06 4.71 17.84
CA THR A 569 -2.33 5.07 19.24
C THR A 569 -1.40 6.18 19.72
N PHE A 570 -0.16 6.22 19.21
CA PHE A 570 0.81 7.27 19.47
C PHE A 570 0.36 8.63 18.90
N LEU A 571 -0.18 8.64 17.67
CA LEU A 571 -0.69 9.85 17.01
C LEU A 571 -1.99 10.38 17.64
N SER A 572 -2.87 9.51 18.12
CA SER A 572 -4.10 9.92 18.82
C SER A 572 -3.85 10.56 20.18
N ALA A 573 -2.83 10.09 20.92
CA ALA A 573 -2.53 10.58 22.26
C ALA A 573 -1.81 11.94 22.29
N MET A 574 -1.06 12.30 21.24
CA MET A 574 -0.52 13.66 21.04
C MET A 574 -1.62 14.74 20.91
N GLY A 575 -2.89 14.35 20.72
CA GLY A 575 -4.03 15.26 20.56
C GLY A 575 -4.94 15.45 21.78
N GLN A 576 -4.59 14.93 22.98
CA GLN A 576 -5.52 14.85 24.13
C GLN A 576 -5.36 15.95 25.22
N PHE A 577 -4.94 17.16 24.85
CA PHE A 577 -5.14 18.34 25.71
C PHE A 577 -5.99 19.36 24.92
N GLY A 578 -7.31 19.35 25.19
CA GLY A 578 -8.46 19.85 24.39
C GLY A 578 -8.69 21.37 24.32
N GLU A 579 -9.80 21.94 23.78
CA GLU A 579 -11.19 21.53 23.42
C GLU A 579 -11.87 22.63 22.51
N PRO A 580 -13.18 22.62 22.09
CA PRO A 580 -14.28 21.64 22.16
C PRO A 580 -14.94 21.26 20.79
N PHE A 581 -15.88 20.33 20.87
CA PHE A 581 -16.74 19.69 19.86
C PHE A 581 -17.39 20.56 18.75
N HIS A 582 -17.53 19.97 17.54
CA HIS A 582 -18.80 19.86 16.81
C HIS A 582 -18.76 18.80 15.67
N SER A 583 -19.47 17.68 15.85
CA SER A 583 -20.37 17.02 14.86
C SER A 583 -20.72 15.58 15.29
N GLY A 584 -22.02 15.32 15.38
CA GLY A 584 -22.66 14.23 16.15
C GLY A 584 -22.64 12.81 15.57
N MET A 585 -21.65 12.42 14.76
CA MET A 585 -21.56 11.05 14.23
C MET A 585 -20.58 10.13 14.98
N ALA A 586 -19.61 10.69 15.73
CA ALA A 586 -18.57 9.90 16.40
C ALA A 586 -19.03 9.20 17.70
N LEU A 587 -20.08 9.71 18.36
CA LEU A 587 -20.56 9.20 19.66
C LEU A 587 -21.23 7.81 19.54
N GLN A 588 -21.93 7.53 18.44
CA GLN A 588 -22.56 6.22 18.23
C GLN A 588 -21.54 5.11 17.89
N ALA A 589 -20.41 5.46 17.26
CA ALA A 589 -19.35 4.50 16.93
C ALA A 589 -18.49 4.15 18.17
N LEU A 590 -18.22 5.14 19.04
CA LEU A 590 -17.46 4.93 20.28
C LEU A 590 -18.26 4.09 21.30
N GLN A 591 -19.58 4.24 21.34
CA GLN A 591 -20.43 3.51 22.27
C GLN A 591 -20.55 2.01 21.92
N LYS A 592 -20.47 1.65 20.63
CA LYS A 592 -20.42 0.24 20.19
C LYS A 592 -19.08 -0.45 20.44
N GLN A 593 -17.95 0.28 20.44
CA GLN A 593 -16.63 -0.32 20.68
C GLN A 593 -16.33 -0.60 22.16
N ILE A 594 -17.02 0.05 23.10
CA ILE A 594 -16.87 -0.19 24.56
C ILE A 594 -17.61 -1.49 25.00
N GLU A 595 -18.54 -1.99 24.19
CA GLU A 595 -19.32 -3.18 24.53
C GLU A 595 -18.58 -4.52 24.33
N SER A 596 -17.43 -4.56 23.61
CA SER A 596 -16.74 -5.82 23.30
C SER A 596 -15.44 -6.09 24.08
N CYS A 597 -15.02 -5.22 25.01
CA CYS A 597 -13.84 -5.49 25.85
C CYS A 597 -14.21 -6.45 27.00
N LYS A 598 -13.73 -7.70 26.95
CA LYS A 598 -13.85 -8.68 28.05
C LYS A 598 -13.28 -8.07 29.34
N ALA A 599 -14.11 -7.94 30.38
CA ALA A 599 -13.70 -7.38 31.67
C ALA A 599 -12.55 -8.21 32.30
N VAL A 600 -11.43 -7.57 32.57
CA VAL A 600 -10.29 -8.17 33.27
C VAL A 600 -10.62 -8.24 34.77
N ILE A 601 -10.64 -9.46 35.33
CA ILE A 601 -10.99 -9.69 36.73
C ILE A 601 -9.76 -9.43 37.62
N PRO A 602 -9.82 -8.55 38.63
CA PRO A 602 -8.71 -8.28 39.55
C PRO A 602 -8.29 -9.54 40.34
N LYS A 603 -6.99 -9.71 40.61
CA LYS A 603 -6.47 -10.85 41.41
C LYS A 603 -6.98 -10.87 42.85
N SER A 604 -7.48 -9.75 43.37
CA SER A 604 -8.08 -9.57 44.70
C SER A 604 -9.59 -9.83 44.76
N ALA A 605 -10.26 -10.11 43.63
CA ALA A 605 -11.71 -10.28 43.60
C ALA A 605 -12.16 -11.54 44.36
N THR A 606 -13.03 -11.34 45.36
CA THR A 606 -13.72 -12.40 46.13
C THR A 606 -15.22 -12.33 45.88
N CYS A 607 -15.93 -13.43 46.13
CA CYS A 607 -17.38 -13.51 45.88
C CYS A 607 -18.13 -12.63 46.88
N GLU A 608 -18.99 -11.72 46.42
CA GLU A 608 -19.70 -10.81 47.32
C GLU A 608 -20.65 -11.52 48.29
N ASN A 609 -21.11 -12.72 47.94
CA ASN A 609 -22.01 -13.50 48.78
C ASN A 609 -21.28 -14.41 49.78
N CYS A 610 -20.42 -15.31 49.31
CA CYS A 610 -19.77 -16.31 50.17
C CYS A 610 -18.36 -15.91 50.62
N LYS A 611 -17.84 -14.78 50.12
CA LYS A 611 -16.48 -14.27 50.35
C LYS A 611 -15.34 -15.22 49.94
N GLY A 612 -15.66 -16.38 49.36
CA GLY A 612 -14.71 -17.32 48.77
C GLY A 612 -14.19 -16.86 47.40
N ARG A 613 -13.09 -17.47 46.96
CA ARG A 613 -12.47 -17.21 45.66
C ARG A 613 -12.37 -18.48 44.83
N GLU A 614 -12.91 -18.44 43.62
CA GLU A 614 -12.78 -19.52 42.64
C GLU A 614 -11.90 -19.10 41.44
N LYS A 615 -11.38 -20.09 40.70
CA LYS A 615 -10.51 -19.83 39.52
C LYS A 615 -11.23 -19.08 38.40
N LYS A 616 -12.57 -19.16 38.33
CA LYS A 616 -13.41 -18.41 37.40
C LYS A 616 -14.47 -17.66 38.20
N MET A 617 -14.43 -16.34 38.12
CA MET A 617 -15.39 -15.46 38.78
C MET A 617 -16.28 -14.82 37.70
N MET A 618 -17.57 -14.66 38.01
CA MET A 618 -18.49 -13.88 37.19
C MET A 618 -18.55 -12.45 37.70
N VAL A 619 -18.70 -11.49 36.81
CA VAL A 619 -18.91 -10.08 37.17
C VAL A 619 -20.36 -9.70 36.93
N CYS A 620 -20.92 -8.80 37.75
CA CYS A 620 -22.24 -8.24 37.50
C CYS A 620 -22.27 -7.57 36.11
N GLY A 621 -23.22 -7.98 35.26
CA GLY A 621 -23.31 -7.47 33.88
C GLY A 621 -23.72 -5.99 33.78
N GLN A 622 -24.28 -5.44 34.85
CA GLN A 622 -24.74 -4.05 34.91
C GLN A 622 -23.63 -3.11 35.41
N CYS A 623 -23.19 -3.24 36.66
CA CYS A 623 -22.18 -2.33 37.23
C CYS A 623 -20.71 -2.72 36.96
N ARG A 624 -20.47 -3.98 36.55
CA ARG A 624 -19.13 -4.57 36.37
C ARG A 624 -18.16 -4.47 37.58
N GLN A 625 -18.67 -4.14 38.76
CA GLN A 625 -17.88 -3.91 39.99
C GLN A 625 -18.04 -5.00 41.05
N ALA A 626 -19.12 -5.80 41.02
CA ALA A 626 -19.33 -6.92 41.94
C ALA A 626 -19.01 -8.27 41.29
N TYR A 627 -18.38 -9.16 42.07
CA TYR A 627 -17.92 -10.48 41.60
C TYR A 627 -18.60 -11.62 42.34
N TYR A 628 -18.90 -12.71 41.64
CA TYR A 628 -19.60 -13.88 42.17
C TYR A 628 -18.96 -15.18 41.67
N CYS A 629 -18.79 -16.16 42.55
CA CYS A 629 -18.29 -17.48 42.16
C CYS A 629 -19.35 -18.31 41.41
N SER A 630 -20.65 -18.08 41.68
CA SER A 630 -21.76 -18.78 41.03
C SER A 630 -23.00 -17.89 40.85
N ARG A 631 -23.91 -18.27 39.93
CA ARG A 631 -25.16 -17.54 39.69
C ARG A 631 -26.08 -17.60 40.91
N GLU A 632 -25.96 -18.66 41.70
CA GLU A 632 -26.68 -18.82 42.96
C GLU A 632 -26.21 -17.82 44.00
N CYS A 633 -24.89 -17.60 44.11
CA CYS A 633 -24.32 -16.55 44.96
C CYS A 633 -24.78 -15.15 44.54
N GLN A 634 -24.81 -14.89 43.23
CA GLN A 634 -25.35 -13.63 42.70
C GLN A 634 -26.83 -13.44 43.08
N LYS A 635 -27.68 -14.46 42.88
CA LYS A 635 -29.11 -14.38 43.22
C LYS A 635 -29.36 -14.17 44.71
N LYS A 636 -28.58 -14.81 45.59
CA LYS A 636 -28.70 -14.65 47.05
C LYS A 636 -28.33 -13.23 47.49
N ASN A 637 -27.23 -12.68 46.96
CA ASN A 637 -26.76 -11.33 47.30
C ASN A 637 -27.48 -10.21 46.52
N TRP A 638 -28.25 -10.53 45.47
CA TRP A 638 -28.93 -9.54 44.63
C TRP A 638 -29.86 -8.60 45.41
N LYS A 639 -30.52 -9.07 46.47
CA LYS A 639 -31.40 -8.23 47.29
C LYS A 639 -30.66 -7.05 47.94
N GLU A 640 -29.37 -7.22 48.25
CA GLU A 640 -28.52 -6.18 48.81
C GLU A 640 -27.77 -5.41 47.72
N HIS A 641 -27.13 -6.12 46.79
CA HIS A 641 -26.34 -5.50 45.72
C HIS A 641 -27.18 -4.61 44.79
N LYS A 642 -28.45 -4.94 44.52
CA LYS A 642 -29.32 -4.11 43.68
C LYS A 642 -29.50 -2.68 44.19
N LYS A 643 -29.27 -2.44 45.49
CA LYS A 643 -29.39 -1.10 46.10
C LYS A 643 -28.21 -0.19 45.72
N SER A 644 -27.07 -0.75 45.36
CA SER A 644 -25.84 -0.03 45.00
C SER A 644 -25.36 -0.31 43.57
N CYS A 645 -26.08 -1.13 42.80
CA CYS A 645 -25.74 -1.48 41.43
C CYS A 645 -26.11 -0.34 40.45
N SER A 646 -25.10 0.37 39.93
CA SER A 646 -25.23 1.41 38.89
C SER A 646 -24.34 1.06 37.68
N PRO A 647 -24.77 1.35 36.43
CA PRO A 647 -23.98 1.10 35.22
C PRO A 647 -22.59 1.73 35.22
#